data_AF-A0A8T1UC34-F1
#
_entry.id   AF-A0A8T1UC34-F1
#
_cell.length_a   1.000
_cell.length_b   1.000
_cell.length_c   1.000
_cell.angle_alpha   90.00
_cell.angle_beta   90.00
_cell.angle_gamma   90.00
#
_symmetry.space_group_name_H-M   'P 1'
#
loop_
_entity.id
_entity.type
_entity.pdbx_description
1 polymer ?
#
loop_
_entity_poly.entity_id
_entity_poly.type
_entity_poly.pdbx_seq_one_letter_code
_entity_poly.pdbx_strand_id
1 'polypeptide(L)'
;MVPSLVDDAACTAALRGLLSILPSNDSASQREASSLSLVVNFRHVAVSSVQQRLQSVAAIESYSHSLQHYPLVKQAFWEQVLASELMLGGSTTRRQQLQLQLRDERFPRLVLDFSRRKVTVELLETLAQFLAAQQLQMTPIQPQFSGVKQERHVGSFIRVVPVALKLVRCRLTTELIEKLKSLLLREKWEYGDGTRVRYCVTSLDLSENAMKSAELTALADLLEECGRRRRRRWEMPLEELVLENTLGRVLMTDNWAAFRAFVGAAFGVSGGSQTPLKRLSLANNSLSFHHVGCICSALRSEDTALEELSLAHTFSLVDPEDRKTCWQWLAIGLRSMIPREGKTVLRRLDLSGNPLFPMDSEAWITSLRDPQTTVTQWLEDVELQARPNQDVATIRCLLSSSTELYSSPGEDSPRLHTIEKEVKAASLGAESKEWEVLASLDGDPRWLCVVIPGFGVAWTQSKHAMSWEHTEDGFIPGSATLLELVMNDMAASLTTTEAMERFVGGFGGGLRSLELRRNALSAMDLDAILADCQQLHTLDVEGCRILQLQLLVDALNRDLGRHLRTLNLNANLVGADSVNVLAAALRGQVQENLPVLQEVRVAHNEIGANGVRHLHAALEANKTLTLVELDLPNEDADAPRRPDDDEYIQLYRTRCMRLDVSFQNELLGVSPLPDDRKFTFLLALNAQDLVLDRGICSVIFSYAASEKRRCILWNSAHP
;
A
#
# COMPACT_ATOMS: atom_id res chain seq x y z
N MET A 1 -29.72 11.23 -22.14
CA MET A 1 -30.78 10.84 -21.20
C MET A 1 -30.39 9.50 -20.62
N VAL A 2 -30.06 9.45 -19.33
CA VAL A 2 -29.70 8.21 -18.62
C VAL A 2 -30.75 8.01 -17.51
N PRO A 3 -31.84 7.28 -17.76
CA PRO A 3 -32.84 7.02 -16.72
C PRO A 3 -33.27 5.55 -16.71
N SER A 4 -32.81 4.78 -15.72
CA SER A 4 -33.56 3.57 -15.32
C SER A 4 -33.19 3.10 -13.92
N LEU A 5 -31.93 3.17 -13.50
CA LEU A 5 -31.51 2.72 -12.17
C LEU A 5 -31.70 3.77 -11.06
N VAL A 6 -31.62 5.05 -11.40
CA VAL A 6 -31.88 6.17 -10.45
C VAL A 6 -33.39 6.45 -10.33
N ASP A 7 -34.18 6.07 -11.33
CA ASP A 7 -35.65 6.23 -11.31
C ASP A 7 -36.40 5.00 -10.79
N ASP A 8 -35.72 3.86 -10.59
CA ASP A 8 -36.31 2.69 -9.95
C ASP A 8 -36.44 2.95 -8.45
N ALA A 9 -37.60 3.50 -8.06
CA ALA A 9 -37.91 3.99 -6.72
C ALA A 9 -37.60 3.00 -5.59
N ALA A 10 -37.64 1.69 -5.88
CA ALA A 10 -37.33 0.64 -4.92
C ALA A 10 -35.82 0.50 -4.64
N CYS A 11 -34.98 0.55 -5.68
CA CYS A 11 -33.52 0.47 -5.55
C CYS A 11 -32.95 1.75 -4.92
N THR A 12 -33.47 2.91 -5.31
CA THR A 12 -33.02 4.19 -4.74
C THR A 12 -33.47 4.40 -3.30
N ALA A 13 -34.67 3.96 -2.92
CA ALA A 13 -35.10 3.97 -1.52
C ALA A 13 -34.23 3.05 -0.64
N ALA A 14 -33.81 1.88 -1.15
CA ALA A 14 -32.99 0.94 -0.40
C ALA A 14 -31.57 1.48 -0.13
N LEU A 15 -31.01 2.25 -1.06
CA LEU A 15 -29.62 2.74 -1.03
C LEU A 15 -29.46 4.19 -0.51
N ARG A 16 -30.57 4.88 -0.24
CA ARG A 16 -30.59 6.28 0.22
C ARG A 16 -29.74 6.45 1.48
N GLY A 17 -28.74 7.34 1.41
CA GLY A 17 -27.82 7.59 2.51
C GLY A 17 -27.05 6.36 2.99
N LEU A 18 -26.61 5.47 2.10
CA LEU A 18 -25.72 4.35 2.45
C LEU A 18 -24.34 4.46 1.82
N LEU A 19 -24.23 5.15 0.69
CA LEU A 19 -22.98 5.23 -0.06
C LEU A 19 -22.10 6.35 0.49
N SER A 20 -20.80 6.09 0.61
CA SER A 20 -19.81 7.13 0.86
C SER A 20 -18.53 6.81 0.11
N ILE A 21 -17.75 7.85 -0.19
CA ILE A 21 -16.39 7.66 -0.67
C ILE A 21 -15.49 7.49 0.55
N LEU A 22 -14.61 6.49 0.52
CA LEU A 22 -13.65 6.26 1.61
C LEU A 22 -12.80 7.53 1.75
N PRO A 23 -12.70 8.15 2.94
CA PRO A 23 -11.88 9.34 3.10
C PRO A 23 -10.44 9.03 2.68
N SER A 24 -9.84 9.93 1.92
CA SER A 24 -8.43 9.92 1.60
C SER A 24 -7.65 10.07 2.90
N ASN A 25 -7.31 8.95 3.53
CA ASN A 25 -6.39 8.91 4.67
C ASN A 25 -4.95 9.08 4.19
N ASP A 26 -4.07 9.39 5.13
CA ASP A 26 -2.84 10.15 4.91
C ASP A 26 -1.81 9.52 3.96
N SER A 27 -1.83 8.21 3.71
CA SER A 27 -0.82 7.55 2.86
C SER A 27 -1.21 7.43 1.37
N ALA A 28 -0.23 7.51 0.46
CA ALA A 28 -0.46 7.51 -0.99
C ALA A 28 -1.11 6.22 -1.56
N SER A 29 -0.79 5.02 -1.05
CA SER A 29 -1.45 3.77 -1.48
C SER A 29 -2.88 3.67 -0.96
N GLN A 30 -3.11 4.12 0.28
CA GLN A 30 -4.45 4.23 0.82
C GLN A 30 -5.26 5.26 0.04
N ARG A 31 -4.65 6.32 -0.49
CA ARG A 31 -5.31 7.25 -1.43
C ARG A 31 -5.69 6.60 -2.75
N GLU A 32 -4.81 5.84 -3.41
CA GLU A 32 -5.19 5.14 -4.65
C GLU A 32 -6.32 4.11 -4.37
N ALA A 33 -6.19 3.29 -3.33
CA ALA A 33 -7.19 2.28 -2.97
C ALA A 33 -8.52 2.90 -2.49
N SER A 34 -8.48 3.96 -1.66
CA SER A 34 -9.67 4.68 -1.17
C SER A 34 -10.40 5.39 -2.29
N SER A 35 -9.64 5.95 -3.22
CA SER A 35 -10.19 6.69 -4.35
C SER A 35 -10.89 5.81 -5.39
N LEU A 36 -10.50 4.53 -5.44
CA LEU A 36 -11.16 3.50 -6.24
C LEU A 36 -12.28 2.78 -5.47
N SER A 37 -12.53 3.13 -4.20
CA SER A 37 -13.44 2.39 -3.32
C SER A 37 -14.78 3.10 -3.11
N LEU A 38 -15.86 2.34 -3.25
CA LEU A 38 -17.22 2.75 -2.86
C LEU A 38 -17.58 2.07 -1.54
N VAL A 39 -17.78 2.87 -0.49
CA VAL A 39 -18.16 2.37 0.83
C VAL A 39 -19.66 2.30 0.95
N VAL A 40 -20.16 1.15 1.41
CA VAL A 40 -21.56 0.92 1.72
C VAL A 40 -21.69 0.78 3.24
N ASN A 41 -22.32 1.77 3.88
CA ASN A 41 -22.41 1.88 5.32
C ASN A 41 -23.60 1.12 5.88
N PHE A 42 -23.36 0.02 6.59
CA PHE A 42 -24.38 -0.80 7.24
C PHE A 42 -24.52 -0.52 8.75
N ARG A 43 -23.89 0.53 9.27
CA ARG A 43 -23.81 0.86 10.71
C ARG A 43 -25.19 0.98 11.37
N HIS A 44 -26.15 1.58 10.69
CA HIS A 44 -27.50 1.89 11.23
C HIS A 44 -28.62 1.07 10.57
N VAL A 45 -28.28 0.00 9.85
CA VAL A 45 -29.21 -0.75 8.99
C VAL A 45 -29.77 -1.97 9.72
N ALA A 46 -31.08 -2.22 9.69
CA ALA A 46 -31.64 -3.44 10.28
C ALA A 46 -31.11 -4.71 9.58
N VAL A 47 -30.76 -5.78 10.32
CA VAL A 47 -30.18 -7.03 9.75
C VAL A 47 -31.07 -7.59 8.63
N SER A 48 -32.38 -7.59 8.86
CA SER A 48 -33.40 -8.06 7.90
C SER A 48 -33.38 -7.33 6.55
N SER A 49 -32.90 -6.09 6.51
CA SER A 49 -32.82 -5.27 5.29
C SER A 49 -31.47 -5.32 4.58
N VAL A 50 -30.45 -5.97 5.18
CA VAL A 50 -29.08 -6.02 4.63
C VAL A 50 -29.07 -6.76 3.30
N GLN A 51 -29.78 -7.89 3.18
CA GLN A 51 -29.81 -8.70 1.96
C GLN A 51 -30.34 -7.91 0.76
N GLN A 52 -31.48 -7.23 0.92
CA GLN A 52 -32.10 -6.43 -0.14
C GLN A 52 -31.15 -5.30 -0.59
N ARG A 53 -30.47 -4.64 0.36
CA ARG A 53 -29.54 -3.55 0.05
C ARG A 53 -28.29 -4.03 -0.66
N LEU A 54 -27.74 -5.19 -0.27
CA LEU A 54 -26.61 -5.82 -0.95
C LEU A 54 -26.97 -6.18 -2.41
N GLN A 55 -28.19 -6.65 -2.67
CA GLN A 55 -28.67 -6.89 -4.04
C GLN A 55 -28.73 -5.60 -4.87
N SER A 56 -29.19 -4.48 -4.30
CA SER A 56 -29.18 -3.18 -4.99
C SER A 56 -27.77 -2.68 -5.28
N VAL A 57 -26.82 -2.86 -4.35
CA VAL A 57 -25.39 -2.53 -4.59
C VAL A 57 -24.82 -3.34 -5.75
N ALA A 58 -25.11 -4.65 -5.78
CA ALA A 58 -24.66 -5.53 -6.85
C ALA A 58 -25.24 -5.12 -8.22
N ALA A 59 -26.48 -4.62 -8.27
CA ALA A 59 -27.07 -4.09 -9.49
C ALA A 59 -26.34 -2.84 -10.02
N ILE A 60 -26.00 -1.88 -9.14
CA ILE A 60 -25.21 -0.69 -9.51
C ILE A 60 -23.83 -1.07 -10.02
N GLU A 61 -23.17 -2.00 -9.34
CA GLU A 61 -21.83 -2.48 -9.70
C GLU A 61 -21.83 -3.18 -11.07
N SER A 62 -22.79 -4.06 -11.31
CA SER A 62 -23.00 -4.73 -12.61
C SER A 62 -23.27 -3.73 -13.75
N TYR A 63 -24.08 -2.70 -13.49
CA TYR A 63 -24.34 -1.65 -14.46
C TYR A 63 -23.09 -0.81 -14.76
N SER A 64 -22.35 -0.38 -13.72
CA SER A 64 -21.06 0.32 -13.90
C SER A 64 -20.07 -0.49 -14.74
N HIS A 65 -20.04 -1.81 -14.57
CA HIS A 65 -19.23 -2.70 -15.39
C HIS A 65 -19.67 -2.71 -16.86
N SER A 66 -20.99 -2.74 -17.14
CA SER A 66 -21.50 -2.67 -18.52
C SER A 66 -21.06 -1.40 -19.27
N LEU A 67 -20.76 -0.32 -18.52
CA LEU A 67 -20.28 0.96 -19.05
C LEU A 67 -18.76 1.04 -19.23
N GLN A 68 -17.97 0.00 -18.92
CA GLN A 68 -16.50 0.03 -19.03
C GLN A 68 -15.99 0.42 -20.42
N HIS A 69 -16.69 0.02 -21.48
CA HIS A 69 -16.33 0.36 -22.86
C HIS A 69 -16.64 1.82 -23.24
N TYR A 70 -17.32 2.57 -22.36
CA TYR A 70 -17.75 3.95 -22.56
C TYR A 70 -17.32 4.81 -21.35
N PRO A 71 -16.01 5.14 -21.21
CA PRO A 71 -15.47 5.77 -20.00
C PRO A 71 -16.12 7.12 -19.66
N LEU A 72 -16.51 7.91 -20.66
CA LEU A 72 -17.21 9.18 -20.45
C LEU A 72 -18.65 8.99 -19.93
N VAL A 73 -19.33 7.93 -20.37
CA VAL A 73 -20.68 7.59 -19.91
C VAL A 73 -20.63 7.00 -18.50
N LYS A 74 -19.62 6.17 -18.22
CA LYS A 74 -19.33 5.66 -16.87
C LYS A 74 -19.06 6.79 -15.89
N GLN A 75 -18.25 7.78 -16.29
CA GLN A 75 -18.01 8.98 -15.49
C GLN A 75 -19.32 9.72 -15.21
N ALA A 76 -20.11 10.04 -16.25
CA ALA A 76 -21.37 10.78 -16.08
C ALA A 76 -22.37 10.02 -15.19
N PHE A 77 -22.44 8.70 -15.30
CA PHE A 77 -23.26 7.86 -14.41
C PHE A 77 -22.83 8.01 -12.94
N TRP A 78 -21.54 7.87 -12.65
CA TRP A 78 -21.06 8.01 -11.27
C TRP A 78 -21.13 9.44 -10.75
N GLU A 79 -20.93 10.45 -11.59
CA GLU A 79 -21.18 11.85 -11.22
C GLU A 79 -22.64 12.08 -10.80
N GLN A 80 -23.60 11.44 -11.49
CA GLN A 80 -25.01 11.46 -11.10
C GLN A 80 -25.27 10.70 -9.78
N VAL A 81 -24.69 9.52 -9.60
CA VAL A 81 -24.81 8.75 -8.34
C VAL A 81 -24.22 9.53 -7.17
N LEU A 82 -23.05 10.15 -7.35
CA LEU A 82 -22.41 11.00 -6.34
C LEU A 82 -23.18 12.31 -6.08
N ALA A 83 -23.94 12.80 -7.05
CA ALA A 83 -24.81 13.96 -6.89
C ALA A 83 -26.19 13.64 -6.31
N SER A 84 -26.55 12.36 -6.22
CA SER A 84 -27.85 11.90 -5.73
C SER A 84 -27.92 11.78 -4.20
N GLU A 85 -29.13 11.61 -3.68
CA GLU A 85 -29.38 11.37 -2.24
C GLU A 85 -28.93 9.97 -1.74
N LEU A 86 -28.32 9.17 -2.62
CA LEU A 86 -27.73 7.88 -2.25
C LEU A 86 -26.48 8.04 -1.36
N MET A 87 -25.84 9.22 -1.43
CA MET A 87 -24.63 9.54 -0.67
C MET A 87 -24.93 10.00 0.77
N LEU A 88 -24.13 9.51 1.73
CA LEU A 88 -24.08 9.97 3.11
C LEU A 88 -23.35 11.30 3.20
N GLY A 89 -24.10 12.38 3.43
CA GLY A 89 -23.59 13.74 3.48
C GLY A 89 -23.35 14.29 2.08
N GLY A 90 -24.07 15.37 1.73
CA GLY A 90 -23.90 16.05 0.45
C GLY A 90 -22.57 16.78 0.39
N SER A 91 -21.46 16.09 0.12
CA SER A 91 -20.19 16.75 -0.21
C SER A 91 -20.15 17.04 -1.70
N THR A 92 -20.54 18.26 -2.07
CA THR A 92 -20.31 18.82 -3.40
C THR A 92 -18.81 18.97 -3.71
N THR A 93 -17.96 19.04 -2.68
CA THR A 93 -16.52 19.33 -2.73
C THR A 93 -15.64 18.19 -3.27
N ARG A 94 -16.06 16.92 -3.22
CA ARG A 94 -15.25 15.78 -3.76
C ARG A 94 -15.51 15.42 -5.22
N ARG A 95 -16.44 16.10 -5.90
CA ARG A 95 -16.88 15.76 -7.27
C ARG A 95 -15.77 15.93 -8.32
N GLN A 96 -14.91 16.93 -8.16
CA GLN A 96 -13.84 17.23 -9.12
C GLN A 96 -12.60 16.33 -8.93
N GLN A 97 -12.27 15.98 -7.68
CA GLN A 97 -11.08 15.19 -7.36
C GLN A 97 -11.16 13.74 -7.86
N LEU A 98 -12.37 13.19 -8.03
CA LEU A 98 -12.61 11.81 -8.48
C LEU A 98 -12.80 11.68 -10.00
N GLN A 99 -12.85 12.77 -10.78
CA GLN A 99 -13.22 12.72 -12.21
C GLN A 99 -12.36 11.75 -13.04
N LEU A 100 -11.07 11.65 -12.71
CA LEU A 100 -10.14 10.71 -13.35
C LEU A 100 -10.35 9.25 -12.87
N GLN A 101 -10.70 9.04 -11.61
CA GLN A 101 -10.87 7.71 -11.00
C GLN A 101 -12.20 7.07 -11.34
N LEU A 102 -13.25 7.86 -11.58
CA LEU A 102 -14.55 7.36 -12.06
C LEU A 102 -14.47 6.69 -13.44
N ARG A 103 -13.41 7.01 -14.22
CA ARG A 103 -13.11 6.37 -15.51
C ARG A 103 -12.33 5.07 -15.38
N ASP A 104 -11.67 4.83 -14.24
CA ASP A 104 -10.80 3.66 -14.05
C ASP A 104 -11.63 2.36 -14.17
N GLU A 105 -11.11 1.37 -14.89
CA GLU A 105 -11.73 0.05 -15.04
C GLU A 105 -11.96 -0.64 -13.68
N ARG A 106 -11.08 -0.37 -12.70
CA ARG A 106 -11.08 -0.94 -11.34
C ARG A 106 -12.16 -0.35 -10.42
N PHE A 107 -12.77 0.78 -10.79
CA PHE A 107 -13.83 1.41 -9.99
C PHE A 107 -15.22 0.82 -10.33
N PRO A 108 -16.07 0.48 -9.33
CA PRO A 108 -15.86 0.62 -7.89
C PRO A 108 -15.33 -0.67 -7.22
N ARG A 109 -14.31 -0.52 -6.36
CA ARG A 109 -13.98 -1.52 -5.33
C ARG A 109 -15.01 -1.42 -4.20
N LEU A 110 -15.79 -2.46 -3.97
CA LEU A 110 -16.84 -2.43 -2.95
C LEU A 110 -16.26 -2.62 -1.55
N VAL A 111 -16.58 -1.71 -0.63
CA VAL A 111 -16.22 -1.80 0.79
C VAL A 111 -17.50 -1.86 1.62
N LEU A 112 -17.76 -3.00 2.27
CA LEU A 112 -18.94 -3.18 3.12
C LEU A 112 -18.56 -2.82 4.56
N ASP A 113 -19.10 -1.71 5.07
CA ASP A 113 -18.77 -1.19 6.40
C ASP A 113 -19.83 -1.55 7.45
N PHE A 114 -19.48 -2.48 8.34
CA PHE A 114 -20.28 -2.88 9.50
C PHE A 114 -19.71 -2.34 10.82
N SER A 115 -18.84 -1.33 10.78
CA SER A 115 -18.15 -0.80 11.96
C SER A 115 -19.10 -0.38 13.08
N ARG A 116 -18.65 -0.59 14.33
CA ARG A 116 -19.37 -0.29 15.59
C ARG A 116 -20.67 -1.06 15.79
N ARG A 117 -20.90 -2.10 14.99
CA ARG A 117 -22.06 -2.98 15.10
C ARG A 117 -21.65 -4.29 15.77
N LYS A 118 -22.51 -4.84 16.63
CA LYS A 118 -22.34 -6.21 17.11
C LYS A 118 -22.61 -7.16 15.95
N VAL A 119 -21.58 -7.86 15.49
CA VAL A 119 -21.71 -8.89 14.43
C VAL A 119 -22.43 -10.10 15.03
N THR A 120 -23.47 -10.57 14.35
CA THR A 120 -24.24 -11.77 14.71
C THR A 120 -24.03 -12.87 13.68
N VAL A 121 -24.29 -14.12 14.06
CA VAL A 121 -24.22 -15.27 13.15
C VAL A 121 -25.17 -15.08 11.95
N GLU A 122 -26.39 -14.59 12.19
CA GLU A 122 -27.37 -14.27 11.14
C GLU A 122 -26.84 -13.30 10.08
N LEU A 123 -26.06 -12.29 10.51
CA LEU A 123 -25.46 -11.33 9.59
C LEU A 123 -24.38 -12.00 8.72
N LEU A 124 -23.53 -12.83 9.32
CA LEU A 124 -22.51 -13.59 8.59
C LEU A 124 -23.15 -14.59 7.61
N GLU A 125 -24.27 -15.22 8.00
CA GLU A 125 -25.03 -16.09 7.10
C GLU A 125 -25.65 -15.32 5.93
N THR A 126 -26.19 -14.12 6.19
CA THR A 126 -26.72 -13.23 5.14
C THR A 126 -25.62 -12.83 4.15
N LEU A 127 -24.42 -12.48 4.66
CA LEU A 127 -23.26 -12.19 3.82
C LEU A 127 -22.82 -13.43 3.03
N ALA A 128 -22.77 -14.60 3.66
CA ALA A 128 -22.43 -15.84 3.00
C ALA A 128 -23.44 -16.21 1.89
N GLN A 129 -24.72 -15.91 2.08
CA GLN A 129 -25.75 -16.07 1.05
C GLN A 129 -25.54 -15.09 -0.10
N PHE A 130 -25.22 -13.82 0.18
CA PHE A 130 -24.94 -12.82 -0.85
C PHE A 130 -23.72 -13.18 -1.70
N LEU A 131 -22.61 -13.57 -1.06
CA LEU A 131 -21.39 -14.00 -1.76
C LEU A 131 -21.64 -15.28 -2.57
N ALA A 132 -22.57 -16.13 -2.14
CA ALA A 132 -22.98 -17.34 -2.84
C ALA A 132 -24.08 -17.12 -3.90
N ALA A 133 -24.72 -15.95 -3.94
CA ALA A 133 -25.87 -15.75 -4.80
C ALA A 133 -25.44 -15.62 -6.28
N GLN A 134 -25.99 -16.48 -7.14
CA GLN A 134 -25.97 -16.28 -8.58
C GLN A 134 -26.91 -15.13 -8.90
N GLN A 135 -26.40 -14.01 -9.41
CA GLN A 135 -27.26 -13.10 -10.15
C GLN A 135 -27.68 -13.80 -11.45
N LEU A 136 -28.78 -14.55 -11.37
CA LEU A 136 -29.59 -14.92 -12.53
C LEU A 136 -30.02 -13.62 -13.19
N GLN A 137 -29.46 -13.37 -14.37
CA GLN A 137 -29.95 -12.44 -15.40
C GLN A 137 -30.91 -11.36 -14.86
N MET A 138 -30.36 -10.21 -14.46
CA MET A 138 -31.11 -8.99 -14.74
C MET A 138 -31.27 -8.96 -16.26
N THR A 139 -32.50 -8.96 -16.76
CA THR A 139 -32.81 -8.70 -18.17
C THR A 139 -31.92 -7.55 -18.63
N PRO A 140 -31.11 -7.72 -19.70
CA PRO A 140 -30.19 -6.69 -20.12
C PRO A 140 -31.01 -5.41 -20.34
N ILE A 141 -30.78 -4.40 -19.50
CA ILE A 141 -31.29 -3.07 -19.76
C ILE A 141 -30.62 -2.69 -21.08
N GLN A 142 -31.40 -2.74 -22.16
CA GLN A 142 -30.90 -2.37 -23.48
C GLN A 142 -30.28 -0.98 -23.34
N PRO A 143 -29.01 -0.78 -23.71
CA PRO A 143 -28.52 0.57 -23.88
C PRO A 143 -29.45 1.23 -24.89
N GLN A 144 -30.10 2.34 -24.51
CA GLN A 144 -30.99 3.10 -25.40
C GLN A 144 -30.26 3.75 -26.59
N PHE A 145 -29.02 3.32 -26.88
CA PHE A 145 -28.30 3.64 -28.09
C PHE A 145 -28.65 2.61 -29.17
N SER A 146 -29.66 2.92 -29.97
CA SER A 146 -29.99 2.19 -31.19
C SER A 146 -28.79 2.23 -32.15
N GLY A 147 -28.00 1.16 -32.21
CA GLY A 147 -26.93 1.03 -33.21
C GLY A 147 -25.85 -0.02 -32.96
N VAL A 148 -25.64 -0.49 -31.72
CA VAL A 148 -24.54 -1.43 -31.44
C VAL A 148 -25.07 -2.87 -31.40
N LYS A 149 -24.70 -3.68 -32.41
CA LYS A 149 -24.94 -5.12 -32.39
C LYS A 149 -24.10 -5.73 -31.27
N GLN A 150 -24.76 -6.40 -30.33
CA GLN A 150 -24.13 -7.10 -29.21
C GLN A 150 -23.41 -8.34 -29.76
N GLU A 151 -22.08 -8.34 -29.78
CA GLU A 151 -21.30 -9.54 -30.08
C GLU A 151 -21.56 -10.58 -28.98
N ARG A 152 -22.03 -11.76 -29.39
CA ARG A 152 -22.19 -12.91 -28.51
C ARG A 152 -20.80 -13.42 -28.14
N HIS A 153 -20.31 -13.05 -26.97
CA HIS A 153 -19.12 -13.68 -26.40
C HIS A 153 -19.40 -15.16 -26.12
N VAL A 154 -18.82 -16.04 -26.94
CA VAL A 154 -18.75 -17.48 -26.72
C VAL A 154 -17.56 -17.74 -25.79
N GLY A 155 -17.84 -17.91 -24.51
CA GLY A 155 -16.87 -18.29 -23.49
C GLY A 155 -17.44 -18.08 -22.08
N SER A 156 -17.59 -19.15 -21.29
CA SER A 156 -18.11 -19.08 -19.92
C SER A 156 -17.05 -18.49 -18.96
N PHE A 157 -16.81 -17.18 -19.04
CA PHE A 157 -15.91 -16.50 -18.10
C PHE A 157 -16.67 -16.12 -16.82
N ILE A 158 -16.18 -16.58 -15.67
CA ILE A 158 -16.70 -16.19 -14.35
C ILE A 158 -16.06 -14.85 -13.98
N ARG A 159 -16.87 -13.81 -13.80
CA ARG A 159 -16.42 -12.47 -13.40
C ARG A 159 -16.21 -12.42 -11.89
N VAL A 160 -15.00 -12.15 -11.41
CA VAL A 160 -14.70 -12.03 -9.97
C VAL A 160 -14.68 -10.56 -9.56
N VAL A 161 -15.44 -10.19 -8.54
CA VAL A 161 -15.53 -8.83 -7.98
C VAL A 161 -14.89 -8.84 -6.59
N PRO A 162 -13.80 -8.08 -6.36
CA PRO A 162 -13.18 -7.97 -5.05
C PRO A 162 -14.05 -7.14 -4.10
N VAL A 163 -14.24 -7.65 -2.87
CA VAL A 163 -14.98 -7.01 -1.80
C VAL A 163 -14.07 -6.85 -0.59
N ALA A 164 -14.09 -5.66 0.02
CA ALA A 164 -13.46 -5.41 1.32
C ALA A 164 -14.52 -5.45 2.42
N LEU A 165 -14.22 -6.14 3.52
CA LEU A 165 -15.08 -6.21 4.71
C LEU A 165 -14.47 -5.39 5.84
N LYS A 166 -15.23 -4.42 6.34
CA LYS A 166 -14.80 -3.59 7.47
C LYS A 166 -15.63 -3.90 8.72
N LEU A 167 -14.99 -4.55 9.69
CA LEU A 167 -15.57 -5.04 10.95
C LEU A 167 -14.91 -4.36 12.16
N VAL A 168 -14.76 -3.03 12.13
CA VAL A 168 -14.07 -2.27 13.18
C VAL A 168 -14.95 -2.10 14.43
N ARG A 169 -14.38 -2.25 15.64
CA ARG A 169 -15.12 -2.21 16.93
C ARG A 169 -16.38 -3.09 16.95
N CYS A 170 -16.31 -4.29 16.39
CA CYS A 170 -17.42 -5.22 16.26
C CYS A 170 -17.54 -6.27 17.39
N ARG A 171 -16.56 -6.30 18.31
CA ARG A 171 -16.46 -7.26 19.44
C ARG A 171 -16.48 -8.71 18.95
N LEU A 172 -15.56 -9.02 18.04
CA LEU A 172 -15.43 -10.36 17.48
C LEU A 172 -14.99 -11.37 18.55
N THR A 173 -15.67 -12.50 18.59
CA THR A 173 -15.31 -13.67 19.41
C THR A 173 -14.69 -14.75 18.53
N THR A 174 -14.02 -15.74 19.13
CA THR A 174 -13.47 -16.90 18.42
C THR A 174 -14.50 -17.60 17.54
N GLU A 175 -15.73 -17.81 18.03
CA GLU A 175 -16.83 -18.41 17.28
C GLU A 175 -17.17 -17.60 16.01
N LEU A 176 -17.16 -16.27 16.10
CA LEU A 176 -17.42 -15.40 14.95
C LEU A 176 -16.29 -15.44 13.92
N ILE A 177 -15.03 -15.57 14.37
CA ILE A 177 -13.87 -15.74 13.48
C ILE A 177 -13.95 -17.09 12.75
N GLU A 178 -14.35 -18.17 13.42
CA GLU A 178 -14.59 -19.47 12.79
C GLU A 178 -15.73 -19.44 11.77
N LYS A 179 -16.81 -18.69 12.06
CA LYS A 179 -17.87 -18.46 11.07
C LYS A 179 -17.38 -17.62 9.90
N LEU A 180 -16.55 -16.60 10.14
CA LEU A 180 -15.91 -15.81 9.09
C LEU A 180 -15.00 -16.69 8.22
N LYS A 181 -14.25 -17.60 8.82
CA LYS A 181 -13.46 -18.63 8.12
C LYS A 181 -14.34 -19.45 7.17
N SER A 182 -15.51 -19.91 7.62
CA SER A 182 -16.47 -20.65 6.77
C SER A 182 -17.03 -19.80 5.61
N LEU A 183 -17.15 -18.49 5.79
CA LEU A 183 -17.60 -17.54 4.77
C LEU A 183 -16.52 -17.32 3.70
N LEU A 184 -15.26 -17.19 4.11
CA LEU A 184 -14.12 -17.00 3.20
C LEU A 184 -13.79 -18.27 2.42
N LEU A 185 -13.99 -19.45 3.01
CA LEU A 185 -13.54 -20.75 2.48
C LEU A 185 -14.66 -21.61 1.86
N ARG A 186 -15.71 -21.03 1.28
CA ARG A 186 -16.87 -21.82 0.82
C ARG A 186 -16.70 -22.36 -0.61
N GLU A 187 -16.61 -23.69 -0.76
CA GLU A 187 -16.21 -24.40 -2.00
C GLU A 187 -17.32 -24.76 -3.02
N LYS A 188 -18.61 -24.85 -2.64
CA LYS A 188 -19.57 -25.66 -3.43
C LYS A 188 -20.21 -24.92 -4.60
N TRP A 189 -19.72 -25.16 -5.83
CA TRP A 189 -20.46 -24.84 -7.06
C TRP A 189 -20.38 -25.98 -8.08
N GLU A 190 -21.53 -26.57 -8.39
CA GLU A 190 -21.71 -27.43 -9.56
C GLU A 190 -21.72 -26.57 -10.82
N TYR A 191 -20.98 -27.04 -11.84
CA TYR A 191 -20.88 -26.43 -13.17
C TYR A 191 -22.27 -26.38 -13.81
N GLY A 192 -22.93 -25.23 -13.70
CA GLY A 192 -24.14 -24.91 -14.43
C GLY A 192 -23.83 -23.78 -15.39
N ASP A 193 -24.17 -24.02 -16.66
CA ASP A 193 -23.96 -23.16 -17.81
C ASP A 193 -24.67 -21.81 -17.63
N GLY A 194 -23.89 -20.74 -17.51
CA GLY A 194 -24.37 -19.39 -17.30
C GLY A 194 -23.28 -18.50 -16.71
N THR A 195 -23.02 -17.35 -17.33
CA THR A 195 -22.07 -16.33 -16.87
C THR A 195 -22.41 -15.90 -15.44
N ARG A 196 -21.64 -16.38 -14.46
CA ARG A 196 -21.85 -16.16 -13.01
C ARG A 196 -20.86 -15.09 -12.52
N VAL A 197 -21.36 -14.00 -11.93
CA VAL A 197 -20.54 -13.04 -11.17
C VAL A 197 -20.23 -13.65 -9.80
N ARG A 198 -18.99 -13.54 -9.33
CA ARG A 198 -18.52 -14.05 -8.04
C ARG A 198 -17.97 -12.89 -7.21
N TYR A 199 -18.54 -12.65 -6.04
CA TYR A 199 -17.97 -11.70 -5.07
C TYR A 199 -16.97 -12.43 -4.17
N CYS A 200 -15.72 -11.96 -4.13
CA CYS A 200 -14.65 -12.55 -3.32
C CYS A 200 -14.14 -11.53 -2.30
N VAL A 201 -14.01 -11.94 -1.04
CA VAL A 201 -13.46 -11.08 0.01
C VAL A 201 -11.93 -11.08 -0.12
N THR A 202 -11.35 -9.94 -0.52
CA THR A 202 -9.90 -9.79 -0.70
C THR A 202 -9.25 -8.92 0.37
N SER A 203 -10.03 -8.18 1.15
CA SER A 203 -9.55 -7.31 2.23
C SER A 203 -10.44 -7.43 3.46
N LEU A 204 -9.80 -7.50 4.63
CA LEU A 204 -10.46 -7.63 5.92
C LEU A 204 -9.87 -6.61 6.92
N ASP A 205 -10.70 -5.69 7.40
CA ASP A 205 -10.34 -4.72 8.43
C ASP A 205 -11.02 -5.10 9.75
N LEU A 206 -10.22 -5.56 10.71
CA LEU A 206 -10.66 -5.99 12.05
C LEU A 206 -10.17 -5.04 13.14
N SER A 207 -9.87 -3.78 12.79
CA SER A 207 -9.30 -2.80 13.71
C SER A 207 -10.16 -2.57 14.97
N GLU A 208 -9.51 -2.20 16.07
CA GLU A 208 -10.16 -1.82 17.33
C GLU A 208 -11.07 -2.90 17.97
N ASN A 209 -10.81 -4.19 17.70
CA ASN A 209 -11.56 -5.30 18.28
C ASN A 209 -10.97 -5.87 19.58
N ALA A 210 -9.88 -5.30 20.12
CA ALA A 210 -9.21 -5.73 21.36
C ALA A 210 -9.09 -7.27 21.46
N MET A 211 -8.37 -7.88 20.53
CA MET A 211 -8.28 -9.33 20.39
C MET A 211 -7.52 -9.95 21.58
N LYS A 212 -7.93 -11.14 22.02
CA LYS A 212 -7.17 -11.94 22.99
C LYS A 212 -6.44 -13.09 22.29
N SER A 213 -5.72 -13.89 23.07
CA SER A 213 -4.88 -14.97 22.55
C SER A 213 -5.69 -15.99 21.75
N ALA A 214 -6.87 -16.37 22.23
CA ALA A 214 -7.75 -17.31 21.54
C ALA A 214 -8.25 -16.77 20.20
N GLU A 215 -8.65 -15.50 20.12
CA GLU A 215 -9.08 -14.87 18.88
C GLU A 215 -7.93 -14.76 17.87
N LEU A 216 -6.72 -14.47 18.35
CA LEU A 216 -5.53 -14.34 17.52
C LEU A 216 -5.03 -15.70 17.01
N THR A 217 -5.15 -16.77 17.80
CA THR A 217 -4.93 -18.15 17.33
C THR A 217 -5.96 -18.55 16.29
N ALA A 218 -7.25 -18.28 16.50
CA ALA A 218 -8.29 -18.55 15.50
C ALA A 218 -8.05 -17.77 14.19
N LEU A 219 -7.52 -16.55 14.27
CA LEU A 219 -7.13 -15.77 13.10
C LEU A 219 -5.92 -16.39 12.39
N ALA A 220 -4.93 -16.90 13.12
CA ALA A 220 -3.81 -17.64 12.55
C ALA A 220 -4.29 -18.89 11.79
N ASP A 221 -5.20 -19.67 12.40
CA ASP A 221 -5.79 -20.87 11.79
C ASP A 221 -6.64 -20.56 10.55
N LEU A 222 -7.22 -19.36 10.47
CA LEU A 222 -7.93 -18.88 9.29
C LEU A 222 -6.94 -18.58 8.16
N LEU A 223 -5.86 -17.86 8.45
CA LEU A 223 -4.84 -17.49 7.47
C LEU A 223 -4.11 -18.71 6.91
N GLU A 224 -3.76 -19.68 7.75
CA GLU A 224 -3.09 -20.90 7.32
C GLU A 224 -3.97 -21.73 6.37
N GLU A 225 -5.27 -21.85 6.68
CA GLU A 225 -6.22 -22.56 5.81
C GLU A 225 -6.43 -21.84 4.46
N CYS A 226 -6.48 -20.51 4.47
CA CYS A 226 -6.48 -19.71 3.24
C CYS A 226 -5.21 -19.97 2.39
N GLY A 227 -4.04 -20.09 3.02
CA GLY A 227 -2.78 -20.41 2.36
C GLY A 227 -2.75 -21.82 1.75
N ARG A 228 -3.21 -22.84 2.49
CA ARG A 228 -3.24 -24.25 2.02
C ARG A 228 -4.07 -24.43 0.76
N ARG A 229 -5.19 -23.71 0.62
CA ARG A 229 -6.10 -23.85 -0.52
C ARG A 229 -5.60 -23.25 -1.82
N ARG A 230 -4.67 -22.30 -1.79
CA ARG A 230 -4.02 -21.75 -3.00
C ARG A 230 -3.38 -22.84 -3.87
N ARG A 231 -2.92 -23.95 -3.27
CA ARG A 231 -2.41 -25.13 -4.01
C ARG A 231 -3.48 -25.85 -4.84
N ARG A 232 -4.77 -25.64 -4.55
CA ARG A 232 -5.93 -26.33 -5.16
C ARG A 232 -6.81 -25.38 -6.00
N ARG A 233 -6.25 -24.77 -7.07
CA ARG A 233 -6.96 -24.14 -8.22
C ARG A 233 -7.93 -22.94 -7.95
N TRP A 234 -7.67 -21.82 -8.64
CA TRP A 234 -8.59 -20.75 -9.08
C TRP A 234 -9.49 -20.03 -8.05
N GLU A 235 -8.97 -19.70 -6.87
CA GLU A 235 -9.62 -18.77 -5.93
C GLU A 235 -8.74 -17.51 -5.74
N MET A 236 -9.35 -16.32 -5.72
CA MET A 236 -8.67 -15.09 -5.32
C MET A 236 -8.57 -15.09 -3.79
N PRO A 237 -7.36 -15.14 -3.21
CA PRO A 237 -7.24 -15.33 -1.78
C PRO A 237 -7.31 -13.99 -1.03
N LEU A 238 -7.39 -14.05 0.30
CA LEU A 238 -7.36 -12.85 1.15
C LEU A 238 -5.99 -12.16 1.01
N GLU A 239 -5.95 -10.99 0.38
CA GLU A 239 -4.71 -10.26 0.06
C GLU A 239 -4.33 -9.21 1.11
N GLU A 240 -5.32 -8.68 1.84
CA GLU A 240 -5.13 -7.55 2.75
C GLU A 240 -5.78 -7.79 4.11
N LEU A 241 -5.01 -7.56 5.17
CA LEU A 241 -5.46 -7.64 6.55
C LEU A 241 -5.06 -6.37 7.32
N VAL A 242 -6.03 -5.72 7.96
CA VAL A 242 -5.83 -4.50 8.76
C VAL A 242 -6.21 -4.78 10.21
N LEU A 243 -5.25 -4.60 11.11
CA LEU A 243 -5.37 -4.90 12.54
C LEU A 243 -4.93 -3.71 13.39
N GLU A 244 -5.51 -2.53 13.17
CA GLU A 244 -5.06 -1.33 13.88
C GLU A 244 -5.64 -1.24 15.29
N ASN A 245 -4.78 -0.92 16.27
CA ASN A 245 -5.16 -0.80 17.69
C ASN A 245 -5.98 -2.03 18.19
N THR A 246 -5.53 -3.22 17.84
CA THR A 246 -6.18 -4.50 18.19
C THR A 246 -5.42 -5.26 19.27
N LEU A 247 -4.10 -5.10 19.34
CA LEU A 247 -3.16 -5.80 20.20
C LEU A 247 -2.70 -4.87 21.34
N GLY A 248 -3.08 -5.22 22.57
CA GLY A 248 -2.72 -4.46 23.78
C GLY A 248 -1.60 -5.12 24.60
N ARG A 249 -0.83 -4.33 25.37
CA ARG A 249 0.33 -4.75 26.20
C ARG A 249 0.09 -6.02 27.05
N VAL A 250 -1.09 -6.16 27.65
CA VAL A 250 -1.43 -7.26 28.58
C VAL A 250 -1.50 -8.63 27.89
N LEU A 251 -1.74 -8.67 26.58
CA LEU A 251 -1.73 -9.93 25.83
C LEU A 251 -0.31 -10.46 25.60
N MET A 252 0.70 -9.61 25.73
CA MET A 252 1.95 -9.70 24.96
C MET A 252 3.15 -10.21 25.79
N THR A 253 3.02 -10.36 27.11
CA THR A 253 4.02 -11.05 27.96
C THR A 253 3.72 -12.54 28.11
N ASP A 254 2.44 -12.90 28.20
CA ASP A 254 2.00 -14.24 28.61
C ASP A 254 1.58 -15.13 27.42
N ASN A 255 1.25 -14.55 26.25
CA ASN A 255 0.71 -15.28 25.09
C ASN A 255 1.52 -15.10 23.78
N TRP A 256 2.85 -15.01 23.88
CA TRP A 256 3.78 -14.98 22.74
C TRP A 256 3.49 -16.03 21.66
N ALA A 257 3.11 -17.24 22.05
CA ALA A 257 2.83 -18.35 21.13
C ALA A 257 1.71 -18.02 20.14
N ALA A 258 0.66 -17.32 20.58
CA ALA A 258 -0.43 -16.92 19.70
C ALA A 258 0.09 -15.90 18.67
N PHE A 259 0.83 -14.88 19.11
CA PHE A 259 1.40 -13.86 18.22
C PHE A 259 2.34 -14.48 17.18
N ARG A 260 3.21 -15.40 17.61
CA ARG A 260 4.09 -16.15 16.71
C ARG A 260 3.30 -16.98 15.70
N ALA A 261 2.24 -17.67 16.12
CA ALA A 261 1.39 -18.42 15.19
C ALA A 261 0.75 -17.50 14.14
N PHE A 262 0.26 -16.33 14.56
CA PHE A 262 -0.27 -15.32 13.66
C PHE A 262 0.76 -14.79 12.67
N VAL A 263 1.94 -14.34 13.14
CA VAL A 263 3.01 -13.88 12.25
C VAL A 263 3.46 -15.01 11.34
N GLY A 264 3.58 -16.23 11.86
CA GLY A 264 3.92 -17.41 11.07
C GLY A 264 2.93 -17.68 9.95
N ALA A 265 1.63 -17.56 10.21
CA ALA A 265 0.57 -17.72 9.20
C ALA A 265 0.47 -16.51 8.24
N ALA A 266 0.72 -15.29 8.72
CA ALA A 266 0.63 -14.07 7.92
C ALA A 266 1.82 -13.90 6.96
N PHE A 267 3.01 -14.36 7.37
CA PHE A 267 4.26 -14.28 6.61
C PHE A 267 4.66 -15.61 5.92
N GLY A 268 4.06 -16.74 6.29
CA GLY A 268 4.25 -18.03 5.58
C GLY A 268 5.36 -18.88 6.14
N VAL A 269 5.83 -18.53 7.32
CA VAL A 269 6.94 -19.18 8.00
C VAL A 269 6.54 -20.57 8.54
N SER A 270 5.25 -20.77 8.81
CA SER A 270 4.72 -22.01 9.36
C SER A 270 4.33 -22.98 8.24
N GLY A 271 5.09 -24.07 8.11
CA GLY A 271 4.66 -25.31 7.46
C GLY A 271 4.29 -25.23 5.97
N GLY A 272 5.28 -25.02 5.08
CA GLY A 272 5.17 -25.25 3.64
C GLY A 272 4.05 -24.51 2.89
N SER A 273 3.39 -23.55 3.54
CA SER A 273 2.22 -22.85 3.02
C SER A 273 2.62 -21.43 2.58
N GLN A 274 2.52 -21.15 1.27
CA GLN A 274 2.69 -19.78 0.78
C GLN A 274 1.51 -18.94 1.26
N THR A 275 1.80 -17.76 1.81
CA THR A 275 0.72 -16.90 2.29
C THR A 275 -0.07 -16.27 1.16
N PRO A 276 -1.35 -15.98 1.41
CA PRO A 276 -2.16 -15.20 0.50
C PRO A 276 -1.98 -13.68 0.67
N LEU A 277 -1.46 -13.25 1.83
CA LEU A 277 -1.40 -11.84 2.21
C LEU A 277 -0.27 -11.11 1.49
N LYS A 278 -0.65 -10.04 0.80
CA LYS A 278 0.25 -9.05 0.20
C LYS A 278 0.36 -7.78 1.05
N ARG A 279 -0.69 -7.42 1.80
CA ARG A 279 -0.74 -6.20 2.62
C ARG A 279 -1.13 -6.51 4.06
N LEU A 280 -0.34 -6.00 5.00
CA LEU A 280 -0.60 -6.13 6.44
C LEU A 280 -0.42 -4.78 7.14
N SER A 281 -1.47 -4.29 7.80
CA SER A 281 -1.38 -3.12 8.69
C SER A 281 -1.46 -3.55 10.15
N LEU A 282 -0.41 -3.21 10.91
CA LEU A 282 -0.32 -3.38 12.36
C LEU A 282 -0.19 -2.02 13.07
N ALA A 283 -0.66 -0.94 12.44
CA ALA A 283 -0.53 0.40 13.00
C ALA A 283 -1.22 0.56 14.36
N ASN A 284 -0.74 1.48 15.19
CA ASN A 284 -1.30 1.79 16.52
C ASN A 284 -1.37 0.61 17.50
N ASN A 285 -0.58 -0.45 17.31
CA ASN A 285 -0.51 -1.55 18.28
C ASN A 285 0.62 -1.33 19.29
N SER A 286 0.40 -1.73 20.54
CA SER A 286 1.46 -1.70 21.56
C SER A 286 2.32 -2.96 21.48
N LEU A 287 3.23 -3.01 20.52
CA LEU A 287 4.18 -4.11 20.33
C LEU A 287 5.43 -3.92 21.20
N SER A 288 5.99 -4.97 21.79
CA SER A 288 7.33 -4.89 22.42
C SER A 288 8.45 -5.16 21.40
N PHE A 289 9.71 -4.89 21.77
CA PHE A 289 10.86 -5.13 20.89
C PHE A 289 10.97 -6.59 20.41
N HIS A 290 10.58 -7.57 21.23
CA HIS A 290 10.52 -8.98 20.81
C HIS A 290 9.51 -9.23 19.68
N HIS A 291 8.38 -8.52 19.68
CA HIS A 291 7.37 -8.64 18.62
C HIS A 291 7.85 -8.03 17.31
N VAL A 292 8.52 -6.88 17.38
CA VAL A 292 9.18 -6.25 16.23
C VAL A 292 10.25 -7.19 15.68
N GLY A 293 11.06 -7.82 16.55
CA GLY A 293 12.02 -8.84 16.14
C GLY A 293 11.39 -10.07 15.48
N CYS A 294 10.22 -10.51 15.94
CA CYS A 294 9.44 -11.58 15.29
C CYS A 294 8.97 -11.18 13.88
N ILE A 295 8.45 -9.97 13.70
CA ILE A 295 8.04 -9.45 12.38
C ILE A 295 9.26 -9.31 11.46
N CYS A 296 10.34 -8.67 11.93
CA CYS A 296 11.54 -8.42 11.15
C CYS A 296 12.29 -9.70 10.78
N SER A 297 12.33 -10.70 11.66
CA SER A 297 12.86 -12.02 11.33
C SER A 297 11.96 -12.77 10.35
N ALA A 298 10.63 -12.62 10.46
CA ALA A 298 9.69 -13.24 9.52
C ALA A 298 9.85 -12.71 8.10
N LEU A 299 10.15 -11.41 7.90
CA LEU A 299 10.45 -10.82 6.59
C LEU A 299 11.58 -11.54 5.84
N ARG A 300 12.50 -12.17 6.57
CA ARG A 300 13.64 -12.90 6.00
C ARG A 300 13.31 -14.33 5.57
N SER A 301 12.10 -14.83 5.81
CA SER A 301 11.70 -16.14 5.29
C SER A 301 11.64 -16.12 3.76
N GLU A 302 11.89 -17.28 3.13
CA GLU A 302 11.84 -17.44 1.66
C GLU A 302 10.40 -17.52 1.13
N ASP A 303 9.44 -17.85 1.99
CA ASP A 303 8.03 -18.06 1.63
C ASP A 303 7.17 -16.80 1.77
N THR A 304 7.76 -15.65 2.09
CA THR A 304 7.05 -14.38 2.30
C THR A 304 6.55 -13.80 0.98
N ALA A 305 5.23 -13.63 0.88
CA ALA A 305 4.57 -12.95 -0.25
C ALA A 305 4.16 -11.50 0.08
N LEU A 306 4.58 -10.97 1.24
CA LEU A 306 4.16 -9.67 1.74
C LEU A 306 4.85 -8.55 0.96
N GLU A 307 4.06 -7.69 0.33
CA GLU A 307 4.52 -6.54 -0.45
C GLU A 307 4.44 -5.23 0.35
N GLU A 308 3.44 -5.07 1.23
CA GLU A 308 3.24 -3.86 2.02
C GLU A 308 3.05 -4.16 3.52
N LEU A 309 3.78 -3.42 4.36
CA LEU A 309 3.69 -3.50 5.82
C LEU A 309 3.52 -2.08 6.40
N SER A 310 2.54 -1.90 7.29
CA SER A 310 2.43 -0.67 8.09
C SER A 310 2.67 -0.95 9.57
N LEU A 311 3.63 -0.21 10.14
CA LEU A 311 3.96 -0.13 11.56
C LEU A 311 3.78 1.30 12.09
N ALA A 312 2.91 2.09 11.44
CA ALA A 312 2.66 3.48 11.82
C ALA A 312 2.26 3.60 13.30
N HIS A 313 2.78 4.61 13.99
CA HIS A 313 2.58 4.94 15.41
C HIS A 313 2.89 3.79 16.40
N THR A 314 3.39 2.65 15.93
CA THR A 314 3.61 1.46 16.75
C THR A 314 4.79 1.66 17.71
N PHE A 315 5.89 2.23 17.23
CA PHE A 315 7.08 2.54 18.03
C PHE A 315 6.88 3.74 18.97
N SER A 316 5.86 4.58 18.71
CA SER A 316 5.47 5.66 19.62
C SER A 316 4.93 5.14 20.97
N LEU A 317 4.36 3.93 20.97
CA LEU A 317 3.79 3.27 22.15
C LEU A 317 4.81 2.39 22.90
N VAL A 318 6.02 2.24 22.34
CA VAL A 318 7.13 1.49 22.93
C VAL A 318 7.87 2.38 23.92
N ASP A 319 8.32 1.75 25.01
CA ASP A 319 9.14 2.42 26.01
C ASP A 319 10.44 2.95 25.36
N PRO A 320 10.91 4.17 25.69
CA PRO A 320 12.04 4.79 25.01
C PRO A 320 13.33 3.95 25.01
N GLU A 321 13.59 3.21 26.08
CA GLU A 321 14.76 2.32 26.22
C GLU A 321 14.75 1.20 25.17
N ASP A 322 13.58 0.63 24.88
CA ASP A 322 13.40 -0.50 23.97
C ASP A 322 13.26 -0.07 22.50
N ARG A 323 13.00 1.21 22.25
CA ARG A 323 12.79 1.76 20.91
C ARG A 323 14.03 1.61 20.04
N LYS A 324 15.21 1.83 20.63
CA LYS A 324 16.50 1.64 19.93
C LYS A 324 16.56 0.24 19.33
N THR A 325 16.25 -0.78 20.13
CA THR A 325 16.26 -2.19 19.71
C THR A 325 15.25 -2.48 18.60
N CYS A 326 14.09 -1.80 18.60
CA CYS A 326 13.10 -1.92 17.51
C CYS A 326 13.66 -1.44 16.16
N TRP A 327 14.39 -0.32 16.15
CA TRP A 327 15.04 0.21 14.95
C TRP A 327 16.20 -0.67 14.48
N GLN A 328 16.98 -1.25 15.40
CA GLN A 328 18.02 -2.23 15.09
C GLN A 328 17.42 -3.50 14.43
N TRP A 329 16.29 -3.99 14.96
CA TRP A 329 15.55 -5.10 14.35
C TRP A 329 15.06 -4.80 12.94
N LEU A 330 14.56 -3.58 12.71
CA LEU A 330 14.13 -3.15 11.39
C LEU A 330 15.30 -3.17 10.39
N ALA A 331 16.50 -2.72 10.81
CA ALA A 331 17.70 -2.73 9.99
C ALA A 331 18.09 -4.16 9.61
N ILE A 332 18.09 -5.06 10.59
CA ILE A 332 18.36 -6.48 10.40
C ILE A 332 17.32 -7.11 9.46
N GLY A 333 16.03 -6.75 9.57
CA GLY A 333 14.97 -7.30 8.73
C GLY A 333 15.00 -6.86 7.26
N LEU A 334 15.47 -5.63 6.99
CA LEU A 334 15.45 -5.03 5.65
C LEU A 334 16.78 -5.12 4.89
N ARG A 335 17.84 -5.62 5.55
CA ARG A 335 19.16 -5.81 4.93
C ARG A 335 19.14 -7.00 3.97
N SER A 336 19.57 -6.78 2.73
CA SER A 336 19.71 -7.82 1.72
C SER A 336 21.03 -8.57 1.92
N MET A 337 21.01 -9.74 2.55
CA MET A 337 22.20 -10.60 2.71
C MET A 337 22.34 -11.64 1.59
N ILE A 338 21.29 -11.88 0.80
CA ILE A 338 21.27 -12.87 -0.28
C ILE A 338 20.63 -12.25 -1.54
N PRO A 339 21.30 -12.28 -2.71
CA PRO A 339 20.68 -11.91 -3.97
C PRO A 339 19.64 -12.98 -4.34
N ARG A 340 18.37 -12.75 -3.95
CA ARG A 340 17.28 -13.67 -4.28
C ARG A 340 16.88 -13.49 -5.74
N GLU A 341 16.94 -14.58 -6.51
CA GLU A 341 16.38 -14.65 -7.85
C GLU A 341 14.84 -14.48 -7.81
N GLY A 342 14.37 -13.24 -7.86
CA GLY A 342 13.04 -12.89 -8.35
C GLY A 342 11.85 -13.05 -7.40
N LYS A 343 12.03 -13.20 -6.07
CA LYS A 343 10.89 -13.28 -5.12
C LYS A 343 10.97 -12.23 -4.01
N THR A 344 9.96 -11.35 -4.07
CA THR A 344 9.54 -10.22 -3.22
C THR A 344 10.26 -10.03 -1.88
N VAL A 345 11.24 -9.12 -1.89
CA VAL A 345 11.60 -8.29 -0.73
C VAL A 345 10.49 -7.25 -0.56
N LEU A 346 10.08 -6.96 0.67
CA LEU A 346 9.05 -5.96 0.99
C LEU A 346 9.15 -4.72 0.08
N ARG A 347 8.06 -4.37 -0.60
CA ARG A 347 8.04 -3.26 -1.55
C ARG A 347 7.78 -1.93 -0.84
N ARG A 348 6.81 -1.91 0.07
CA ARG A 348 6.33 -0.70 0.75
C ARG A 348 6.37 -0.87 2.27
N LEU A 349 6.90 0.13 2.95
CA LEU A 349 6.91 0.21 4.40
C LEU A 349 6.37 1.57 4.86
N ASP A 350 5.41 1.53 5.78
CA ASP A 350 4.85 2.71 6.42
C ASP A 350 5.24 2.77 7.90
N LEU A 351 5.97 3.83 8.25
CA LEU A 351 6.51 4.11 9.59
C LEU A 351 5.94 5.40 10.18
N SER A 352 4.90 5.97 9.59
CA SER A 352 4.36 7.28 9.96
C SER A 352 4.04 7.43 11.45
N GLY A 353 4.26 8.61 12.02
CA GLY A 353 3.95 8.95 13.41
C GLY A 353 4.82 8.27 14.47
N ASN A 354 5.91 7.62 14.08
CA ASN A 354 6.89 7.06 15.00
C ASN A 354 7.96 8.12 15.35
N PRO A 355 8.27 8.35 16.63
CA PRO A 355 9.36 9.26 17.00
C PRO A 355 10.71 8.70 16.54
N LEU A 356 11.48 9.53 15.83
CA LEU A 356 12.83 9.20 15.35
C LEU A 356 13.83 10.19 15.92
N PHE A 357 14.71 9.71 16.82
CA PHE A 357 15.77 10.54 17.40
C PHE A 357 17.14 10.23 16.78
N PRO A 358 18.14 11.12 16.94
CA PRO A 358 19.49 10.89 16.41
C PRO A 358 20.08 9.53 16.84
N MET A 359 19.93 9.15 18.11
CA MET A 359 20.40 7.85 18.63
C MET A 359 19.74 6.65 17.94
N ASP A 360 18.46 6.78 17.58
CA ASP A 360 17.71 5.74 16.86
C ASP A 360 18.24 5.60 15.42
N SER A 361 18.49 6.73 14.74
CA SER A 361 19.05 6.75 13.38
C SER A 361 20.48 6.20 13.34
N GLU A 362 21.28 6.48 14.37
CA GLU A 362 22.63 5.93 14.50
C GLU A 362 22.59 4.42 14.76
N ALA A 363 21.70 3.96 15.64
CA ALA A 363 21.48 2.54 15.88
C ALA A 363 21.01 1.81 14.61
N TRP A 364 20.15 2.42 13.80
CA TRP A 364 19.72 1.92 12.50
C TRP A 364 20.90 1.77 11.53
N ILE A 365 21.69 2.83 11.31
CA ILE A 365 22.82 2.80 10.36
C ILE A 365 23.90 1.81 10.80
N THR A 366 24.24 1.82 12.10
CA THR A 366 25.25 0.91 12.64
C THR A 366 24.82 -0.55 12.47
N SER A 367 23.54 -0.86 12.72
CA SER A 367 22.98 -2.20 12.49
C SER A 367 22.94 -2.59 11.02
N LEU A 368 22.67 -1.64 10.12
CA LEU A 368 22.71 -1.89 8.68
C LEU A 368 24.12 -2.18 8.19
N ARG A 369 25.15 -1.53 8.74
CA ARG A 369 26.55 -1.77 8.37
C ARG A 369 27.07 -3.06 9.00
N ASP A 370 26.80 -3.26 10.29
CA ASP A 370 27.35 -4.34 11.09
C ASP A 370 26.31 -4.94 12.07
N PRO A 371 25.52 -5.93 11.61
CA PRO A 371 24.58 -6.63 12.46
C PRO A 371 25.27 -7.54 13.48
N GLN A 372 26.54 -7.93 13.24
CA GLN A 372 27.28 -8.79 14.17
C GLN A 372 27.51 -8.06 15.49
N THR A 373 28.10 -6.87 15.43
CA THR A 373 28.35 -6.06 16.63
C THR A 373 27.06 -5.61 17.29
N THR A 374 26.00 -5.41 16.51
CA THR A 374 24.68 -5.05 17.05
C THR A 374 24.11 -6.16 17.92
N VAL A 375 24.14 -7.41 17.44
CA VAL A 375 23.59 -8.55 18.18
C VAL A 375 24.46 -8.91 19.38
N THR A 376 25.78 -8.74 19.30
CA THR A 376 26.65 -8.95 20.46
C THR A 376 26.46 -7.88 21.54
N GLN A 377 26.11 -6.63 21.16
CA GLN A 377 25.76 -5.58 22.12
C GLN A 377 24.46 -5.85 22.89
N TRP A 378 23.59 -6.75 22.41
CA TRP A 378 22.40 -7.17 23.16
C TRP A 378 22.73 -8.09 24.33
N LEU A 379 23.95 -8.65 24.39
CA LEU A 379 24.41 -9.45 25.51
C LEU A 379 24.85 -8.52 26.64
N GLU A 380 24.26 -8.67 27.82
CA GLU A 380 24.58 -7.85 29.01
C GLU A 380 26.01 -8.11 29.54
N ASP A 381 26.64 -9.23 29.16
CA ASP A 381 27.95 -9.65 29.65
C ASP A 381 29.13 -9.10 28.82
N VAL A 382 29.82 -8.13 29.43
CA VAL A 382 30.99 -7.39 28.90
C VAL A 382 32.25 -8.26 28.72
N GLU A 383 32.30 -9.46 29.31
CA GLU A 383 33.53 -10.29 29.31
C GLU A 383 33.73 -11.15 28.04
N LEU A 384 32.68 -11.35 27.23
CA LEU A 384 32.73 -12.07 25.95
C LEU A 384 32.94 -11.14 24.75
N GLN A 385 33.43 -9.92 24.96
CA GLN A 385 33.81 -8.98 23.89
C GLN A 385 35.04 -9.49 23.12
N ALA A 386 34.82 -10.53 22.33
CA ALA A 386 35.78 -11.10 21.41
C ALA A 386 36.02 -10.13 20.27
N ARG A 387 37.30 -10.03 19.90
CA ARG A 387 37.86 -9.16 18.87
C ARG A 387 37.06 -9.27 17.56
N PRO A 388 36.86 -8.16 16.83
CA PRO A 388 36.24 -8.21 15.51
C PRO A 388 37.17 -9.00 14.58
N ASN A 389 36.86 -10.27 14.34
CA ASN A 389 37.54 -11.03 13.30
C ASN A 389 36.96 -10.62 11.94
N GLN A 390 37.85 -10.16 11.06
CA GLN A 390 37.59 -9.77 9.68
C GLN A 390 37.37 -10.97 8.73
N ASP A 391 37.32 -12.20 9.24
CA ASP A 391 37.42 -13.39 8.40
C ASP A 391 36.12 -14.22 8.34
N VAL A 392 35.56 -14.21 7.13
CA VAL A 392 34.58 -15.13 6.52
C VAL A 392 33.23 -15.23 7.26
N ALA A 393 32.33 -14.31 6.92
CA ALA A 393 30.93 -14.36 7.32
C ALA A 393 30.31 -15.70 6.86
N THR A 394 30.01 -16.56 7.83
CA THR A 394 29.09 -17.67 7.61
C THR A 394 27.71 -17.06 7.39
N ILE A 395 27.06 -17.37 6.28
CA ILE A 395 25.76 -16.77 5.95
C ILE A 395 24.64 -17.73 6.29
N ARG A 396 24.81 -19.02 6.02
CA ARG A 396 23.77 -20.03 6.28
C ARG A 396 24.32 -21.23 7.01
N CYS A 397 23.52 -21.79 7.91
CA CYS A 397 23.80 -23.05 8.59
C CYS A 397 22.58 -23.96 8.55
N LEU A 398 22.84 -25.27 8.41
CA LEU A 398 21.82 -26.30 8.58
C LEU A 398 21.95 -26.91 9.97
N LEU A 399 20.87 -26.85 10.74
CA LEU A 399 20.84 -27.33 12.13
C LEU A 399 20.48 -28.82 12.20
N SER A 400 21.10 -29.55 13.12
CA SER A 400 20.84 -30.98 13.34
C SER A 400 19.55 -31.23 14.12
N SER A 401 19.05 -32.48 14.09
CA SER A 401 17.85 -32.88 14.83
C SER A 401 17.99 -32.85 16.36
N SER A 402 19.21 -32.66 16.86
CA SER A 402 19.55 -32.59 18.29
C SER A 402 20.06 -31.21 18.68
N THR A 403 19.67 -30.16 17.95
CA THR A 403 20.04 -28.78 18.26
C THR A 403 19.34 -28.30 19.52
N GLU A 404 20.13 -27.71 20.42
CA GLU A 404 19.66 -26.94 21.56
C GLU A 404 19.75 -25.44 21.23
N LEU A 405 18.69 -24.70 21.54
CA LEU A 405 18.55 -23.27 21.28
C LEU A 405 18.47 -22.50 22.59
N TYR A 406 19.23 -21.40 22.66
CA TYR A 406 19.39 -20.58 23.86
C TYR A 406 19.00 -19.11 23.56
N SER A 407 18.45 -18.40 24.55
CA SER A 407 18.11 -16.98 24.39
C SER A 407 19.36 -16.10 24.40
N SER A 408 20.32 -16.47 25.25
CA SER A 408 21.66 -15.91 25.35
C SER A 408 22.62 -17.08 25.62
N PRO A 409 23.94 -16.96 25.38
CA PRO A 409 24.90 -18.02 25.66
C PRO A 409 24.77 -18.53 27.11
N GLY A 410 24.25 -19.76 27.29
CA GLY A 410 24.06 -20.38 28.60
C GLY A 410 22.70 -20.16 29.28
N GLU A 411 21.79 -19.37 28.69
CA GLU A 411 20.44 -19.16 29.21
C GLU A 411 19.41 -19.91 28.36
N ASP A 412 18.82 -20.96 28.94
CA ASP A 412 17.75 -21.72 28.31
C ASP A 412 16.42 -20.94 28.38
N SER A 413 15.61 -21.06 27.33
CA SER A 413 14.28 -20.49 27.28
C SER A 413 13.22 -21.52 26.94
N PRO A 414 12.14 -21.62 27.75
CA PRO A 414 11.02 -22.51 27.44
C PRO A 414 10.31 -22.16 26.13
N ARG A 415 10.51 -20.93 25.60
CA ARG A 415 9.93 -20.49 24.32
C ARG A 415 10.61 -21.14 23.11
N LEU A 416 11.90 -21.48 23.22
CA LEU A 416 12.71 -22.05 22.13
C LEU A 416 12.45 -23.54 21.92
N HIS A 417 11.96 -24.24 22.95
CA HIS A 417 11.59 -25.65 22.89
C HIS A 417 10.55 -25.97 21.79
N THR A 418 9.70 -25.01 21.43
CA THR A 418 8.76 -25.17 20.31
C THR A 418 9.51 -25.23 18.97
N ILE A 419 10.55 -24.42 18.82
CA ILE A 419 11.39 -24.36 17.62
C ILE A 419 12.26 -25.61 17.53
N GLU A 420 12.82 -26.07 18.65
CA GLU A 420 13.61 -27.31 18.68
C GLU A 420 12.78 -28.51 18.17
N LYS A 421 11.49 -28.57 18.53
CA LYS A 421 10.55 -29.57 17.98
C LYS A 421 10.34 -29.40 16.48
N GLU A 422 10.21 -28.17 15.99
CA GLU A 422 10.08 -27.89 14.55
C GLU A 422 11.35 -28.28 13.78
N VAL A 423 12.54 -27.95 14.30
CA VAL A 423 13.84 -28.33 13.72
C VAL A 423 13.96 -29.85 13.68
N LYS A 424 13.64 -30.53 14.79
CA LYS A 424 13.65 -31.99 14.86
C LYS A 424 12.70 -32.63 13.84
N ALA A 425 11.51 -32.07 13.65
CA ALA A 425 10.56 -32.54 12.66
C ALA A 425 11.07 -32.33 11.21
N ALA A 426 11.66 -31.16 10.92
CA ALA A 426 12.22 -30.84 9.60
C ALA A 426 13.39 -31.77 9.25
N SER A 427 14.33 -31.98 10.18
CA SER A 427 15.48 -32.88 9.99
C SER A 427 15.06 -34.35 9.76
N LEU A 428 13.94 -34.79 10.36
CA LEU A 428 13.40 -36.15 10.16
C LEU A 428 12.58 -36.28 8.85
N GLY A 429 12.05 -35.17 8.32
CA GLY A 429 11.11 -35.14 7.19
C GLY A 429 11.73 -34.95 5.81
N ALA A 430 13.07 -34.93 5.68
CA ALA A 430 13.81 -34.60 4.46
C ALA A 430 13.59 -33.18 3.90
N GLU A 431 12.98 -32.26 4.68
CA GLU A 431 12.95 -30.83 4.38
C GLU A 431 14.16 -30.14 5.06
N SER A 432 15.18 -29.79 4.28
CA SER A 432 16.34 -29.04 4.77
C SER A 432 15.97 -27.57 4.99
N LYS A 433 15.79 -27.15 6.24
CA LYS A 433 15.56 -25.74 6.59
C LYS A 433 16.90 -25.07 6.87
N GLU A 434 17.31 -24.17 5.98
CA GLU A 434 18.52 -23.36 6.14
C GLU A 434 18.22 -22.16 7.04
N TRP A 435 19.14 -21.86 7.95
CA TRP A 435 19.03 -20.74 8.88
C TRP A 435 20.16 -19.77 8.66
N GLU A 436 19.84 -18.48 8.75
CA GLU A 436 20.82 -17.44 8.53
C GLU A 436 21.60 -17.14 9.81
N VAL A 437 22.92 -17.07 9.71
CA VAL A 437 23.81 -16.77 10.85
C VAL A 437 24.10 -15.27 10.86
N LEU A 438 23.73 -14.59 11.95
CA LEU A 438 24.04 -13.17 12.12
C LEU A 438 25.42 -12.95 12.71
N ALA A 439 25.82 -13.75 13.70
CA ALA A 439 27.05 -13.58 14.43
C ALA A 439 27.61 -14.92 14.91
N SER A 440 28.93 -14.96 15.14
CA SER A 440 29.60 -16.05 15.83
C SER A 440 30.45 -15.50 16.96
N LEU A 441 30.35 -16.09 18.15
CA LEU A 441 31.24 -15.80 19.27
C LEU A 441 32.27 -16.91 19.35
N ASP A 442 33.54 -16.52 19.24
CA ASP A 442 34.67 -17.43 19.37
C ASP A 442 34.89 -17.78 20.86
N GLY A 443 34.98 -19.08 21.15
CA GLY A 443 35.08 -19.63 22.50
C GLY A 443 35.00 -21.16 22.47
N ASP A 444 35.17 -21.81 23.63
CA ASP A 444 34.90 -23.24 23.80
C ASP A 444 33.76 -23.41 24.84
N PRO A 445 32.52 -23.74 24.41
CA PRO A 445 32.09 -24.01 23.04
C PRO A 445 31.93 -22.75 22.18
N ARG A 446 32.10 -22.88 20.86
CA ARG A 446 31.87 -21.79 19.90
C ARG A 446 30.37 -21.58 19.71
N TRP A 447 29.90 -20.34 19.85
CA TRP A 447 28.48 -19.99 19.77
C TRP A 447 28.13 -19.32 18.45
N LEU A 448 26.92 -19.59 17.95
CA LEU A 448 26.36 -19.02 16.74
C LEU A 448 25.02 -18.37 17.04
N CYS A 449 24.84 -17.14 16.56
CA CYS A 449 23.56 -16.47 16.57
C CYS A 449 22.85 -16.71 15.23
N VAL A 450 21.71 -17.38 15.28
CA VAL A 450 20.87 -17.70 14.13
C VAL A 450 19.61 -16.84 14.13
N VAL A 451 19.21 -16.33 12.97
CA VAL A 451 17.88 -15.71 12.81
C VAL A 451 16.85 -16.80 12.66
N ILE A 452 15.84 -16.78 13.53
CA ILE A 452 14.70 -17.65 13.42
C ILE A 452 13.51 -16.85 12.91
N PRO A 453 13.04 -17.09 11.67
CA PRO A 453 11.87 -16.38 11.16
C PRO A 453 10.65 -16.54 12.06
N GLY A 454 9.95 -15.44 12.32
CA GLY A 454 8.77 -15.43 13.21
C GLY A 454 9.12 -15.63 14.69
N PHE A 455 10.38 -15.45 15.09
CA PHE A 455 10.79 -15.49 16.49
C PHE A 455 11.78 -14.37 16.83
N GLY A 456 12.80 -14.17 16.00
CA GLY A 456 13.89 -13.22 16.26
C GLY A 456 15.24 -13.90 16.09
N VAL A 457 16.09 -13.84 17.12
CA VAL A 457 17.41 -14.50 17.16
C VAL A 457 17.42 -15.56 18.25
N ALA A 458 18.23 -16.60 18.04
CA ALA A 458 18.61 -17.53 19.09
C ALA A 458 20.09 -17.90 18.96
N TRP A 459 20.65 -18.42 20.05
CA TRP A 459 22.01 -18.89 20.11
C TRP A 459 22.07 -20.41 20.10
N THR A 460 23.04 -20.96 19.40
CA THR A 460 23.32 -22.41 19.40
C THR A 460 24.82 -22.68 19.34
N GLN A 461 25.23 -23.89 19.70
CA GLN A 461 26.63 -24.28 19.65
C GLN A 461 26.99 -24.79 18.25
N SER A 462 28.20 -24.45 17.78
CA SER A 462 28.69 -24.81 16.45
C SER A 462 28.66 -26.31 16.15
N LYS A 463 28.78 -27.16 17.18
CA LYS A 463 28.68 -28.62 17.09
C LYS A 463 27.35 -29.13 16.51
N HIS A 464 26.30 -28.31 16.55
CA HIS A 464 24.98 -28.65 16.03
C HIS A 464 24.75 -28.22 14.57
N ALA A 465 25.66 -27.45 13.98
CA ALA A 465 25.58 -27.01 12.58
C ALA A 465 26.26 -28.04 11.65
N MET A 466 25.47 -28.68 10.79
CA MET A 466 25.92 -29.79 9.93
C MET A 466 26.61 -29.33 8.63
N SER A 467 26.26 -28.17 8.10
CA SER A 467 26.85 -27.57 6.89
C SER A 467 26.82 -26.05 6.97
N TRP A 468 27.78 -25.43 6.29
CA TRP A 468 28.02 -23.99 6.34
C TRP A 468 28.26 -23.49 4.92
N GLU A 469 27.60 -22.41 4.54
CA GLU A 469 27.94 -21.66 3.32
C GLU A 469 28.72 -20.40 3.71
N HIS A 470 29.88 -20.26 3.07
CA HIS A 470 30.74 -19.10 3.15
C HIS A 470 30.60 -18.31 1.83
N THR A 471 30.36 -17.00 1.90
CA THR A 471 30.58 -16.17 0.71
C THR A 471 32.07 -16.04 0.44
N GLU A 472 32.49 -16.45 -0.75
CA GLU A 472 33.84 -16.20 -1.27
C GLU A 472 34.02 -14.72 -1.70
N ASP A 473 32.92 -14.02 -1.97
CA ASP A 473 32.90 -12.59 -2.28
C ASP A 473 32.41 -11.78 -1.08
N GLY A 474 33.21 -10.82 -0.61
CA GLY A 474 32.89 -9.88 0.47
C GLY A 474 31.77 -8.88 0.13
N PHE A 475 30.69 -9.35 -0.48
CA PHE A 475 29.51 -8.57 -0.80
C PHE A 475 28.65 -8.43 0.46
N ILE A 476 28.92 -7.39 1.24
CA ILE A 476 28.02 -6.92 2.30
C ILE A 476 27.30 -5.68 1.76
N PRO A 477 26.05 -5.78 1.28
CA PRO A 477 25.23 -4.61 1.06
C PRO A 477 24.98 -3.94 2.41
N GLY A 478 25.60 -2.77 2.62
CA GLY A 478 25.36 -1.93 3.80
C GLY A 478 24.07 -1.12 3.72
N SER A 479 23.20 -1.41 2.75
CA SER A 479 21.95 -0.68 2.51
C SER A 479 20.72 -1.58 2.66
N ALA A 480 19.64 -0.96 3.16
CA ALA A 480 18.33 -1.59 3.20
C ALA A 480 17.71 -1.65 1.79
N THR A 481 17.05 -2.76 1.48
CA THR A 481 16.32 -2.94 0.21
C THR A 481 14.85 -2.65 0.40
N LEU A 482 14.39 -1.53 -0.15
CA LEU A 482 12.99 -1.09 -0.14
C LEU A 482 12.72 -0.21 -1.37
N LEU A 483 11.51 -0.23 -1.91
CA LEU A 483 11.14 0.62 -3.05
C LEU A 483 10.28 1.81 -2.64
N GLU A 484 9.41 1.66 -1.64
CA GLU A 484 8.45 2.69 -1.23
C GLU A 484 8.49 2.89 0.29
N LEU A 485 8.75 4.12 0.72
CA LEU A 485 8.85 4.49 2.13
C LEU A 485 7.87 5.61 2.47
N VAL A 486 7.12 5.43 3.56
CA VAL A 486 6.18 6.42 4.10
C VAL A 486 6.58 6.77 5.53
N MET A 487 6.82 8.06 5.77
CA MET A 487 7.31 8.60 7.04
C MET A 487 6.61 9.92 7.35
N ASN A 488 5.28 9.91 7.46
CA ASN A 488 4.49 11.11 7.74
C ASN A 488 4.53 11.47 9.24
N ASP A 489 4.47 12.75 9.59
CA ASP A 489 4.38 13.24 10.99
C ASP A 489 5.52 12.74 11.92
N MET A 490 6.73 12.61 11.39
CA MET A 490 7.90 12.09 12.10
C MET A 490 8.79 13.21 12.66
N ALA A 491 8.94 14.31 11.91
CA ALA A 491 9.93 15.34 12.17
C ALA A 491 9.26 16.66 12.60
N ALA A 492 9.35 16.94 13.90
CA ALA A 492 8.83 18.17 14.52
C ALA A 492 9.94 19.15 14.96
N SER A 493 11.19 18.69 15.06
CA SER A 493 12.36 19.49 15.46
C SER A 493 13.57 19.27 14.54
N LEU A 494 14.53 20.19 14.57
CA LEU A 494 15.79 20.08 13.80
C LEU A 494 16.56 18.78 14.09
N THR A 495 16.53 18.32 15.34
CA THR A 495 17.17 17.04 15.73
C THR A 495 16.50 15.83 15.08
N THR A 496 15.19 15.89 14.86
CA THR A 496 14.44 14.81 14.20
C THR A 496 14.60 14.85 12.68
N THR A 497 14.83 16.02 12.07
CA THR A 497 15.11 16.12 10.62
C THR A 497 16.48 15.54 10.28
N GLU A 498 17.50 15.89 11.05
CA GLU A 498 18.86 15.32 10.95
C GLU A 498 18.89 13.79 11.14
N ALA A 499 18.04 13.27 12.03
CA ALA A 499 17.89 11.83 12.23
C ALA A 499 17.19 11.17 11.02
N MET A 500 16.20 11.85 10.44
CA MET A 500 15.48 11.37 9.27
C MET A 500 16.36 11.34 8.01
N GLU A 501 17.17 12.37 7.79
CA GLU A 501 18.17 12.40 6.70
C GLU A 501 19.08 11.17 6.77
N ARG A 502 19.70 10.96 7.94
CA ARG A 502 20.57 9.79 8.21
C ARG A 502 19.84 8.47 7.97
N PHE A 503 18.61 8.36 8.46
CA PHE A 503 17.80 7.16 8.27
C PHE A 503 17.55 6.84 6.80
N VAL A 504 17.14 7.84 6.01
CA VAL A 504 16.85 7.69 4.57
C VAL A 504 18.13 7.39 3.77
N GLY A 505 19.27 7.98 4.15
CA GLY A 505 20.57 7.64 3.56
C GLY A 505 20.95 6.15 3.68
N GLY A 506 20.41 5.44 4.69
CA GLY A 506 20.59 4.00 4.89
C GLY A 506 20.03 3.12 3.76
N PHE A 507 19.18 3.64 2.88
CA PHE A 507 18.62 2.90 1.73
C PHE A 507 19.49 2.98 0.46
N GLY A 508 20.57 3.78 0.46
CA GLY A 508 21.56 3.82 -0.61
C GLY A 508 21.00 4.09 -2.02
N GLY A 509 19.93 4.90 -2.11
CA GLY A 509 19.32 5.29 -3.39
C GLY A 509 18.41 4.26 -4.07
N GLY A 510 18.09 3.14 -3.41
CA GLY A 510 17.17 2.13 -3.94
C GLY A 510 15.69 2.54 -3.98
N LEU A 511 15.32 3.62 -3.28
CA LEU A 511 13.94 4.09 -3.16
C LEU A 511 13.41 4.66 -4.48
N ARG A 512 12.17 4.27 -4.82
CA ARG A 512 11.39 4.78 -5.96
C ARG A 512 10.23 5.68 -5.53
N SER A 513 9.70 5.51 -4.33
CA SER A 513 8.65 6.38 -3.78
C SER A 513 9.01 6.81 -2.37
N LEU A 514 8.93 8.11 -2.11
CA LEU A 514 9.19 8.69 -0.80
C LEU A 514 8.07 9.66 -0.42
N GLU A 515 7.45 9.40 0.73
CA GLU A 515 6.35 10.19 1.28
C GLU A 515 6.72 10.70 2.68
N LEU A 516 6.79 12.03 2.84
CA LEU A 516 7.31 12.73 4.02
C LEU A 516 6.34 13.81 4.51
N ARG A 517 5.04 13.55 4.45
CA ARG A 517 4.02 14.58 4.72
C ARG A 517 4.10 15.12 6.14
N ARG A 518 3.74 16.39 6.30
CA ARG A 518 3.62 17.09 7.58
C ARG A 518 4.90 17.06 8.44
N ASN A 519 6.05 16.82 7.81
CA ASN A 519 7.37 16.94 8.44
C ASN A 519 7.88 18.35 8.23
N ALA A 520 8.26 19.06 9.30
CA ALA A 520 8.86 20.38 9.17
C ALA A 520 10.27 20.27 8.58
N LEU A 521 10.39 20.42 7.25
CA LEU A 521 11.64 20.26 6.51
C LEU A 521 12.16 21.62 6.04
N SER A 522 13.44 21.91 6.29
CA SER A 522 14.10 23.02 5.62
C SER A 522 14.48 22.64 4.18
N ALA A 523 14.78 23.64 3.35
CA ALA A 523 15.24 23.39 1.98
C ALA A 523 16.55 22.59 1.94
N MET A 524 17.42 22.77 2.94
CA MET A 524 18.69 22.04 3.06
C MET A 524 18.47 20.58 3.44
N ASP A 525 17.55 20.31 4.38
CA ASP A 525 17.22 18.93 4.78
C ASP A 525 16.66 18.13 3.59
N LEU A 526 15.79 18.77 2.80
CA LEU A 526 15.22 18.14 1.62
C LEU A 526 16.30 17.87 0.54
N ASP A 527 17.22 18.80 0.31
CA ASP A 527 18.34 18.60 -0.63
C ASP A 527 19.23 17.42 -0.21
N ALA A 528 19.54 17.32 1.08
CA ALA A 528 20.33 16.22 1.63
C ALA A 528 19.63 14.86 1.45
N ILE A 529 18.33 14.78 1.77
CA ILE A 529 17.52 13.57 1.55
C ILE A 529 17.49 13.18 0.06
N LEU A 530 17.36 14.16 -0.84
CA LEU A 530 17.30 13.92 -2.28
C LEU A 530 18.65 13.55 -2.88
N ALA A 531 19.77 14.00 -2.31
CA ALA A 531 21.10 13.62 -2.74
C ALA A 531 21.32 12.09 -2.67
N ASP A 532 20.76 11.46 -1.64
CA ASP A 532 20.80 10.01 -1.43
C ASP A 532 19.72 9.24 -2.21
N CYS A 533 18.73 9.92 -2.81
CA CYS A 533 17.54 9.31 -3.42
C CYS A 533 17.38 9.63 -4.92
N GLN A 534 18.33 9.17 -5.74
CA GLN A 534 18.41 9.55 -7.16
C GLN A 534 17.42 8.82 -8.10
N GLN A 535 16.84 7.70 -7.65
CA GLN A 535 15.96 6.84 -8.46
C GLN A 535 14.46 7.04 -8.15
N LEU A 536 14.11 8.13 -7.46
CA LEU A 536 12.73 8.44 -7.10
C LEU A 536 11.87 8.72 -8.33
N HIS A 537 10.74 8.02 -8.40
CA HIS A 537 9.65 8.24 -9.34
C HIS A 537 8.53 9.07 -8.71
N THR A 538 8.35 8.95 -7.39
CA THR A 538 7.32 9.66 -6.61
C THR A 538 7.93 10.35 -5.41
N LEU A 539 7.67 11.65 -5.28
CA LEU A 539 8.01 12.44 -4.09
C LEU A 539 6.77 13.17 -3.59
N ASP A 540 6.41 12.93 -2.34
CA ASP A 540 5.27 13.55 -1.68
C ASP A 540 5.70 14.24 -0.38
N VAL A 541 5.74 15.57 -0.41
CA VAL A 541 6.19 16.46 0.68
C VAL A 541 5.08 17.45 1.05
N GLU A 542 3.84 16.98 1.04
CA GLU A 542 2.67 17.78 1.42
C GLU A 542 2.74 18.22 2.88
N GLY A 543 2.47 19.50 3.17
CA GLY A 543 2.46 19.97 4.56
C GLY A 543 3.83 20.18 5.20
N CYS A 544 4.92 20.19 4.43
CA CYS A 544 6.28 20.26 4.97
C CYS A 544 6.78 21.66 5.34
N ARG A 545 5.98 22.70 5.12
CA ARG A 545 6.33 24.13 5.29
C ARG A 545 7.49 24.58 4.39
N ILE A 546 7.61 24.00 3.20
CA ILE A 546 8.64 24.37 2.23
C ILE A 546 8.35 25.77 1.68
N LEU A 547 9.32 26.69 1.78
CA LEU A 547 9.22 28.05 1.25
C LEU A 547 9.94 28.20 -0.10
N GLN A 548 11.15 27.67 -0.20
CA GLN A 548 12.05 27.84 -1.34
C GLN A 548 12.22 26.54 -2.12
N LEU A 549 11.96 26.59 -3.43
CA LEU A 549 12.08 25.43 -4.31
C LEU A 549 13.41 25.36 -5.08
N GLN A 550 14.35 26.30 -4.85
CA GLN A 550 15.59 26.36 -5.63
C GLN A 550 16.39 25.07 -5.56
N LEU A 551 16.64 24.54 -4.36
CA LEU A 551 17.41 23.30 -4.18
C LEU A 551 16.67 22.08 -4.74
N LEU A 552 15.34 22.02 -4.58
CA LEU A 552 14.54 20.97 -5.22
C LEU A 552 14.65 21.03 -6.75
N VAL A 553 14.61 22.23 -7.33
CA VAL A 553 14.75 22.43 -8.78
C VAL A 553 16.17 22.09 -9.24
N ASP A 554 17.18 22.41 -8.45
CA ASP A 554 18.56 22.00 -8.74
C ASP A 554 18.71 20.48 -8.72
N ALA A 555 18.05 19.78 -7.78
CA ALA A 555 17.97 18.33 -7.77
C ALA A 555 17.21 17.79 -9.00
N LEU A 556 16.08 18.40 -9.38
CA LEU A 556 15.32 18.04 -10.60
C LEU A 556 16.15 18.23 -11.88
N ASN A 557 17.03 19.22 -11.93
CA ASN A 557 17.93 19.43 -13.07
C ASN A 557 19.09 18.42 -13.12
N ARG A 558 19.33 17.66 -12.04
CA ARG A 558 20.31 16.56 -11.96
C ARG A 558 19.63 15.22 -12.32
N ASP A 559 20.04 14.13 -11.66
CA ASP A 559 19.57 12.77 -11.96
C ASP A 559 18.12 12.50 -11.51
N LEU A 560 17.61 13.27 -10.54
CA LEU A 560 16.24 13.11 -10.04
C LEU A 560 15.20 13.36 -11.13
N GLY A 561 15.37 14.41 -11.95
CA GLY A 561 14.40 14.75 -13.00
C GLY A 561 14.27 13.72 -14.11
N ARG A 562 15.26 12.82 -14.26
CA ARG A 562 15.20 11.72 -15.24
C ARG A 562 14.22 10.63 -14.85
N HIS A 563 13.95 10.49 -13.55
CA HIS A 563 13.12 9.41 -13.00
C HIS A 563 11.81 9.92 -12.41
N LEU A 564 11.80 11.14 -11.84
CA LEU A 564 10.65 11.67 -11.12
C LEU A 564 9.46 11.94 -12.06
N ARG A 565 8.35 11.26 -11.78
CA ARG A 565 7.09 11.37 -12.53
C ARG A 565 6.03 12.15 -11.75
N THR A 566 5.99 12.01 -10.43
CA THR A 566 4.96 12.63 -9.60
C THR A 566 5.59 13.44 -8.47
N LEU A 567 5.25 14.72 -8.39
CA LEU A 567 5.68 15.63 -7.34
C LEU A 567 4.46 16.25 -6.64
N ASN A 568 4.32 16.00 -5.34
CA ASN A 568 3.29 16.63 -4.52
C ASN A 568 3.90 17.62 -3.53
N LEU A 569 3.53 18.88 -3.69
CA LEU A 569 3.92 20.04 -2.89
C LEU A 569 2.69 20.71 -2.24
N ASN A 570 1.56 20.02 -2.14
CA ASN A 570 0.35 20.58 -1.56
C ASN A 570 0.56 21.09 -0.12
N ALA A 571 -0.23 22.07 0.32
CA ALA A 571 -0.23 22.58 1.70
C ALA A 571 1.16 23.02 2.22
N ASN A 572 1.96 23.68 1.37
CA ASN A 572 3.25 24.26 1.75
C ASN A 572 3.15 25.80 1.76
N LEU A 573 4.29 26.47 1.92
CA LEU A 573 4.39 27.94 1.91
C LEU A 573 5.07 28.42 0.62
N VAL A 574 4.79 27.75 -0.50
CA VAL A 574 5.43 28.04 -1.78
C VAL A 574 4.83 29.31 -2.39
N GLY A 575 5.64 30.36 -2.47
CA GLY A 575 5.27 31.64 -3.10
C GLY A 575 5.39 31.66 -4.63
N ALA A 576 4.90 32.74 -5.24
CA ALA A 576 4.96 32.98 -6.69
C ALA A 576 6.37 32.90 -7.30
N ASP A 577 7.40 33.31 -6.56
CA ASP A 577 8.81 33.29 -7.00
C ASP A 577 9.34 31.86 -7.06
N SER A 578 9.06 31.05 -6.04
CA SER A 578 9.41 29.63 -6.03
C SER A 578 8.73 28.87 -7.17
N VAL A 579 7.47 29.20 -7.48
CA VAL A 579 6.77 28.64 -8.65
C VAL A 579 7.38 29.12 -9.97
N ASN A 580 7.92 30.34 -10.05
CA ASN A 580 8.64 30.81 -11.23
C ASN A 580 9.90 29.96 -11.48
N VAL A 581 10.64 29.60 -10.43
CA VAL A 581 11.81 28.72 -10.54
C VAL A 581 11.39 27.33 -11.05
N LEU A 582 10.34 26.75 -10.47
CA LEU A 582 9.78 25.47 -10.95
C LEU A 582 9.31 25.57 -12.41
N ALA A 583 8.61 26.63 -12.78
CA ALA A 583 8.13 26.88 -14.14
C ALA A 583 9.29 27.07 -15.15
N ALA A 584 10.43 27.62 -14.72
CA ALA A 584 11.62 27.72 -15.56
C ALA A 584 12.22 26.34 -15.85
N ALA A 585 12.30 25.47 -14.85
CA ALA A 585 12.76 24.09 -15.01
C ALA A 585 11.83 23.27 -15.93
N LEU A 586 10.51 23.38 -15.73
CA LEU A 586 9.52 22.68 -16.56
C LEU A 586 9.51 23.11 -18.02
N ARG A 587 9.94 24.34 -18.34
CA ARG A 587 10.09 24.84 -19.71
C ARG A 587 11.32 24.29 -20.44
N GLY A 588 12.25 23.65 -19.72
CA GLY A 588 13.52 23.20 -20.30
C GLY A 588 14.47 24.34 -20.70
N GLN A 589 14.27 25.55 -20.17
CA GLN A 589 15.12 26.70 -20.52
C GLN A 589 16.52 26.62 -19.87
N VAL A 590 16.73 25.69 -18.93
CA VAL A 590 17.94 25.64 -18.08
C VAL A 590 18.91 24.52 -18.47
N GLN A 591 18.50 23.43 -19.15
CA GLN A 591 19.40 22.35 -19.57
C GLN A 591 18.78 21.36 -20.59
N GLU A 592 19.62 20.59 -21.27
CA GLU A 592 19.27 19.55 -22.28
C GLU A 592 18.43 18.38 -21.74
N ASN A 593 18.27 18.25 -20.41
CA ASN A 593 17.48 17.20 -19.77
C ASN A 593 16.17 17.78 -19.22
N LEU A 594 15.07 17.67 -19.98
CA LEU A 594 13.75 18.01 -19.45
C LEU A 594 13.29 16.97 -18.41
N PRO A 595 12.70 17.40 -17.28
CA PRO A 595 12.19 16.46 -16.29
C PRO A 595 11.04 15.64 -16.87
N VAL A 596 11.01 14.33 -16.59
CA VAL A 596 9.97 13.38 -17.07
C VAL A 596 8.67 13.48 -16.24
N LEU A 597 8.47 14.64 -15.62
CA LEU A 597 7.38 14.90 -14.69
C LEU A 597 6.04 14.85 -15.44
N GLN A 598 5.11 14.09 -14.87
CA GLN A 598 3.76 13.85 -15.38
C GLN A 598 2.70 14.45 -14.46
N GLU A 599 2.92 14.45 -13.15
CA GLU A 599 2.00 15.00 -12.17
C GLU A 599 2.68 16.03 -11.26
N VAL A 600 2.07 17.21 -11.15
CA VAL A 600 2.46 18.25 -10.20
C VAL A 600 1.24 18.68 -9.40
N ARG A 601 1.38 18.70 -8.08
CA ARG A 601 0.33 19.17 -7.18
C ARG A 601 0.89 20.28 -6.30
N VAL A 602 0.28 21.45 -6.37
CA VAL A 602 0.72 22.64 -5.64
C VAL A 602 -0.48 23.38 -5.02
N ALA A 603 -1.59 22.70 -4.78
CA ALA A 603 -2.74 23.25 -4.06
C ALA A 603 -2.36 23.63 -2.62
N HIS A 604 -3.12 24.55 -2.03
CA HIS A 604 -2.96 25.15 -0.71
C HIS A 604 -1.60 25.79 -0.51
N ASN A 605 -1.20 26.65 -1.45
CA ASN A 605 0.07 27.38 -1.42
C ASN A 605 -0.14 28.87 -1.73
N GLU A 606 0.86 29.71 -1.44
CA GLU A 606 0.84 31.17 -1.67
C GLU A 606 1.26 31.55 -3.11
N ILE A 607 0.81 30.77 -4.10
CA ILE A 607 1.23 30.91 -5.51
C ILE A 607 0.75 32.22 -6.12
N GLY A 608 -0.49 32.62 -5.77
CA GLY A 608 -1.14 33.82 -6.25
C GLY A 608 -1.29 33.93 -7.76
N ALA A 609 -1.78 35.08 -8.23
CA ALA A 609 -2.05 35.29 -9.66
C ALA A 609 -0.77 35.19 -10.51
N ASN A 610 0.36 35.65 -9.98
CA ASN A 610 1.64 35.64 -10.68
C ASN A 610 2.21 34.24 -10.86
N GLY A 611 2.10 33.37 -9.86
CA GLY A 611 2.52 31.97 -10.02
C GLY A 611 1.67 31.21 -11.04
N VAL A 612 0.33 31.44 -11.10
CA VAL A 612 -0.53 30.86 -12.15
C VAL A 612 -0.10 31.31 -13.55
N ARG A 613 0.34 32.57 -13.71
CA ARG A 613 0.89 33.07 -14.98
C ARG A 613 2.17 32.33 -15.36
N HIS A 614 3.07 32.07 -14.41
CA HIS A 614 4.30 31.31 -14.66
C HIS A 614 3.99 29.86 -15.05
N LEU A 615 3.02 29.22 -14.38
CA LEU A 615 2.55 27.87 -14.73
C LEU A 615 1.92 27.83 -16.13
N HIS A 616 1.11 28.82 -16.51
CA HIS A 616 0.56 28.91 -17.87
C HIS A 616 1.67 28.92 -18.93
N ALA A 617 2.72 29.73 -18.73
CA ALA A 617 3.86 29.77 -19.64
C ALA A 617 4.65 28.45 -19.67
N ALA A 618 4.70 27.73 -18.54
CA ALA A 618 5.33 26.41 -18.48
C ALA A 618 4.54 25.34 -19.24
N LEU A 619 3.23 25.30 -19.06
CA LEU A 619 2.34 24.32 -19.70
C LEU A 619 2.21 24.50 -21.22
N GLU A 620 2.48 25.70 -21.72
CA GLU A 620 2.52 25.99 -23.16
C GLU A 620 3.67 25.24 -23.84
N ALA A 621 4.87 25.26 -23.23
CA ALA A 621 6.06 24.60 -23.74
C ALA A 621 6.16 23.11 -23.34
N ASN A 622 5.72 22.76 -22.14
CA ASN A 622 5.81 21.41 -21.61
C ASN A 622 4.65 20.55 -22.14
N LYS A 623 4.97 19.36 -22.70
CA LYS A 623 3.97 18.37 -23.15
C LYS A 623 4.04 17.04 -22.38
N THR A 624 4.83 16.95 -21.33
CA THR A 624 4.96 15.75 -20.49
C THR A 624 3.97 15.76 -19.31
N LEU A 625 3.65 16.95 -18.78
CA LEU A 625 2.73 17.12 -17.66
C LEU A 625 1.29 16.81 -18.04
N THR A 626 0.79 15.69 -17.52
CA THR A 626 -0.58 15.20 -17.68
C THR A 626 -1.52 15.68 -16.58
N LEU A 627 -1.04 15.90 -15.35
CA LEU A 627 -1.87 16.31 -14.21
C LEU A 627 -1.28 17.52 -13.51
N VAL A 628 -2.11 18.54 -13.29
CA VAL A 628 -1.75 19.72 -12.49
C VAL A 628 -2.86 19.97 -11.47
N GLU A 629 -2.54 19.95 -10.18
CA GLU A 629 -3.50 20.28 -9.11
C GLU A 629 -3.20 21.67 -8.53
N LEU A 630 -4.22 22.54 -8.51
CA LEU A 630 -4.17 23.93 -8.06
C LEU A 630 -5.36 24.27 -7.15
N ASP A 631 -5.26 25.38 -6.44
CA ASP A 631 -6.38 25.91 -5.66
C ASP A 631 -7.50 26.45 -6.52
N LEU A 632 -8.73 26.10 -6.15
CA LEU A 632 -9.90 26.77 -6.68
C LEU A 632 -9.77 28.26 -6.38
N PRO A 633 -10.12 29.13 -7.34
CA PRO A 633 -10.23 30.55 -7.05
C PRO A 633 -11.30 30.75 -5.97
N ASN A 634 -10.84 31.09 -4.77
CA ASN A 634 -11.66 31.12 -3.57
C ASN A 634 -12.94 31.96 -3.78
N GLU A 635 -14.10 31.41 -3.41
CA GLU A 635 -15.42 32.06 -3.43
C GLU A 635 -15.88 32.48 -2.02
N ASP A 636 -15.20 32.08 -0.95
CA ASP A 636 -15.72 32.28 0.40
C ASP A 636 -15.70 33.76 0.84
N ALA A 637 -16.90 34.25 1.15
CA ALA A 637 -17.30 35.64 1.21
C ALA A 637 -17.55 36.20 2.62
N ASP A 638 -16.84 35.70 3.63
CA ASP A 638 -17.11 36.09 5.03
C ASP A 638 -15.94 36.76 5.79
N ALA A 639 -14.82 37.06 5.14
CA ALA A 639 -13.82 37.97 5.72
C ALA A 639 -14.14 39.43 5.34
N PRO A 640 -13.95 40.44 6.21
CA PRO A 640 -14.12 41.84 5.84
C PRO A 640 -13.09 42.22 4.77
N ARG A 641 -13.54 42.30 3.50
CA ARG A 641 -12.69 42.52 2.31
C ARG A 641 -12.35 44.01 2.15
N ARG A 642 -11.10 44.30 1.80
CA ARG A 642 -10.71 45.63 1.29
C ARG A 642 -10.97 45.67 -0.22
N PRO A 643 -11.29 46.84 -0.81
CA PRO A 643 -11.56 46.95 -2.25
C PRO A 643 -10.39 46.52 -3.14
N ASP A 644 -9.14 46.57 -2.65
CA ASP A 644 -7.96 46.09 -3.37
C ASP A 644 -7.92 44.55 -3.50
N ASP A 645 -8.59 43.82 -2.60
CA ASP A 645 -8.64 42.35 -2.62
C ASP A 645 -9.52 41.84 -3.77
N ASP A 646 -10.56 42.60 -4.15
CA ASP A 646 -11.50 42.21 -5.21
C ASP A 646 -10.84 42.23 -6.60
N GLU A 647 -9.99 43.22 -6.90
CA GLU A 647 -9.24 43.27 -8.17
C GLU A 647 -8.24 42.12 -8.28
N TYR A 648 -7.54 41.81 -7.18
CA TYR A 648 -6.60 40.68 -7.12
C TYR A 648 -7.31 39.33 -7.31
N ILE A 649 -8.45 39.11 -6.65
CA ILE A 649 -9.26 37.88 -6.78
C ILE A 649 -9.77 37.74 -8.23
N GLN A 650 -10.24 38.82 -8.85
CA GLN A 650 -10.66 38.81 -10.26
C GLN A 650 -9.51 38.47 -11.21
N LEU A 651 -8.32 39.02 -10.97
CA LEU A 651 -7.14 38.71 -11.75
C LEU A 651 -6.74 37.23 -11.61
N TYR A 652 -6.77 36.69 -10.39
CA TYR A 652 -6.51 35.28 -10.12
C TYR A 652 -7.51 34.37 -10.86
N ARG A 653 -8.82 34.63 -10.70
CA ARG A 653 -9.92 33.93 -11.40
C ARG A 653 -9.74 33.92 -12.90
N THR A 654 -9.42 35.09 -13.48
CA THR A 654 -9.22 35.23 -14.93
C THR A 654 -8.06 34.37 -15.42
N ARG A 655 -6.96 34.31 -14.65
CA ARG A 655 -5.81 33.48 -14.99
C ARG A 655 -6.11 31.98 -14.84
N CYS A 656 -6.83 31.57 -13.81
CA CYS A 656 -7.27 30.18 -13.63
C CYS A 656 -8.20 29.73 -14.78
N MET A 657 -9.20 30.54 -15.14
CA MET A 657 -10.08 30.26 -16.28
C MET A 657 -9.32 30.14 -17.60
N ARG A 658 -8.34 31.02 -17.84
CA ARG A 658 -7.49 30.92 -19.04
C ARG A 658 -6.69 29.63 -19.09
N LEU A 659 -6.20 29.16 -17.95
CA LEU A 659 -5.45 27.91 -17.83
C LEU A 659 -6.36 26.73 -18.19
N ASP A 660 -7.58 26.69 -17.65
CA ASP A 660 -8.59 25.67 -18.01
C ASP A 660 -8.93 25.68 -19.49
N VAL A 661 -9.30 26.84 -20.04
CA VAL A 661 -9.70 26.97 -21.45
C VAL A 661 -8.58 26.54 -22.39
N SER A 662 -7.32 26.83 -22.03
CA SER A 662 -6.18 26.56 -22.91
C SER A 662 -5.69 25.11 -22.84
N PHE A 663 -5.79 24.46 -21.67
CA PHE A 663 -5.03 23.24 -21.41
C PHE A 663 -5.88 22.07 -20.87
N GLN A 664 -7.14 22.28 -20.47
CA GLN A 664 -7.99 21.19 -19.99
C GLN A 664 -8.33 20.21 -21.14
N ASN A 665 -8.14 18.91 -20.92
CA ASN A 665 -8.31 17.84 -21.92
C ASN A 665 -7.44 17.99 -23.19
N GLU A 666 -6.37 18.79 -23.14
CA GLU A 666 -5.41 18.91 -24.25
C GLU A 666 -4.76 17.54 -24.56
N LEU A 667 -4.69 17.17 -25.83
CA LEU A 667 -4.03 15.93 -26.27
C LEU A 667 -2.51 16.11 -26.24
N LEU A 668 -1.84 15.41 -25.33
CA LEU A 668 -0.38 15.47 -25.17
C LEU A 668 0.34 14.39 -25.99
N GLY A 669 -0.33 13.28 -26.26
CA GLY A 669 0.20 12.19 -27.05
C GLY A 669 -0.66 10.93 -26.95
N VAL A 670 -0.12 9.83 -27.47
CA VAL A 670 -0.81 8.54 -27.55
C VAL A 670 0.08 7.47 -26.92
N SER A 671 -0.39 6.79 -25.87
CA SER A 671 0.30 5.62 -25.32
C SER A 671 -0.02 4.39 -26.16
N PRO A 672 0.98 3.67 -26.68
CA PRO A 672 0.74 2.43 -27.40
C PRO A 672 0.03 1.42 -26.50
N LEU A 673 -0.78 0.53 -27.10
CA LEU A 673 -1.40 -0.55 -26.34
C LEU A 673 -0.35 -1.40 -25.58
N PRO A 674 -0.69 -1.90 -24.38
CA PRO A 674 0.11 -2.91 -23.70
C PRO A 674 0.30 -4.13 -24.59
N ASP A 675 1.48 -4.75 -24.52
CA ASP A 675 1.82 -5.87 -25.39
C ASP A 675 0.89 -7.07 -25.16
N ASP A 676 0.40 -7.29 -23.95
CA ASP A 676 -0.59 -8.33 -23.64
C ASP A 676 -1.89 -8.17 -24.45
N ARG A 677 -2.37 -6.93 -24.60
CA ARG A 677 -3.58 -6.63 -25.40
C ARG A 677 -3.29 -6.78 -26.89
N LYS A 678 -2.10 -6.39 -27.35
CA LYS A 678 -1.67 -6.63 -28.75
C LYS A 678 -1.59 -8.12 -29.05
N PHE A 679 -0.96 -8.91 -28.17
CA PHE A 679 -0.86 -10.36 -28.31
C PHE A 679 -2.23 -11.04 -28.28
N THR A 680 -3.12 -10.62 -27.37
CA THR A 680 -4.49 -11.15 -27.30
C THR A 680 -5.26 -10.89 -28.59
N PHE A 681 -5.14 -9.68 -29.14
CA PHE A 681 -5.76 -9.34 -30.43
C PHE A 681 -5.20 -10.18 -31.58
N LEU A 682 -3.88 -10.34 -31.66
CA LEU A 682 -3.23 -11.17 -32.69
C LEU A 682 -3.62 -12.65 -32.56
N LEU A 683 -3.75 -13.18 -31.33
CA LEU A 683 -4.20 -14.54 -31.07
C LEU A 683 -5.66 -14.75 -31.51
N ALA A 684 -6.54 -13.78 -31.25
CA ALA A 684 -7.94 -13.82 -31.68
C ALA A 684 -8.07 -13.83 -33.21
N LEU A 685 -7.25 -13.04 -33.92
CA LEU A 685 -7.20 -13.03 -35.38
C LEU A 685 -6.70 -14.36 -35.95
N ASN A 686 -5.66 -14.94 -35.34
CA ASN A 686 -5.12 -16.23 -35.75
C ASN A 686 -6.14 -17.37 -35.53
N ALA A 687 -6.93 -17.30 -34.46
CA ALA A 687 -8.01 -18.28 -34.21
C ALA A 687 -9.17 -18.19 -35.22
N GLN A 688 -9.28 -17.09 -35.97
CA GLN A 688 -10.30 -16.88 -37.01
C GLN A 688 -9.74 -17.00 -38.44
N ASP A 689 -8.50 -17.51 -38.60
CA ASP A 689 -7.78 -17.58 -39.88
C ASP A 689 -7.72 -16.23 -40.64
N LEU A 690 -7.75 -15.11 -39.91
CA LEU A 690 -7.73 -13.78 -40.51
C LEU A 690 -6.29 -13.27 -40.65
N VAL A 691 -5.81 -13.17 -41.88
CA VAL A 691 -4.47 -12.63 -42.18
C VAL A 691 -4.57 -11.12 -42.38
N LEU A 692 -4.17 -10.35 -41.36
CA LEU A 692 -4.01 -8.89 -41.48
C LEU A 692 -2.55 -8.54 -41.73
N ASP A 693 -2.33 -7.62 -42.67
CA ASP A 693 -0.99 -7.08 -42.93
C ASP A 693 -0.45 -6.29 -41.71
N ARG A 694 0.88 -6.26 -41.58
CA ARG A 694 1.57 -5.54 -40.50
C ARG A 694 1.18 -4.07 -40.46
N GLY A 695 0.96 -3.43 -41.61
CA GLY A 695 0.50 -2.04 -41.71
C GLY A 695 -0.89 -1.85 -41.12
N ILE A 696 -1.82 -2.77 -41.39
CA ILE A 696 -3.20 -2.70 -40.88
C ILE A 696 -3.22 -2.94 -39.36
N CYS A 697 -2.47 -3.92 -38.86
CA CYS A 697 -2.31 -4.13 -37.42
C CYS A 697 -1.70 -2.91 -36.73
N SER A 698 -0.71 -2.26 -37.35
CA SER A 698 -0.14 -1.01 -36.83
C SER A 698 -1.17 0.11 -36.76
N VAL A 699 -2.03 0.24 -37.78
CA VAL A 699 -3.11 1.24 -37.78
C VAL A 699 -4.15 0.93 -36.70
N ILE A 700 -4.57 -0.33 -36.57
CA ILE A 700 -5.52 -0.76 -35.53
C ILE A 700 -4.96 -0.48 -34.14
N PHE A 701 -3.70 -0.85 -33.88
CA PHE A 701 -3.06 -0.56 -32.60
C PHE A 701 -2.83 0.92 -32.38
N SER A 702 -2.58 1.72 -33.42
CA SER A 702 -2.49 3.18 -33.29
C SER A 702 -3.83 3.82 -32.98
N TYR A 703 -4.93 3.27 -33.50
CA TYR A 703 -6.28 3.75 -33.28
C TYR A 703 -6.82 3.34 -31.91
N ALA A 704 -6.50 2.13 -31.47
CA ALA A 704 -6.89 1.60 -30.17
C ALA A 704 -5.90 1.99 -29.03
N ALA A 705 -4.86 2.76 -29.36
CA ALA A 705 -3.92 3.30 -28.39
C ALA A 705 -4.61 4.33 -27.49
N SER A 706 -4.17 4.43 -26.23
CA SER A 706 -4.81 5.31 -25.26
C SER A 706 -4.33 6.75 -25.42
N GLU A 707 -5.26 7.68 -25.62
CA GLU A 707 -4.95 9.11 -25.63
C GLU A 707 -4.48 9.57 -24.25
N LYS A 708 -3.30 10.19 -24.18
CA LYS A 708 -2.84 10.91 -22.99
C LYS A 708 -3.32 12.35 -23.08
N ARG A 709 -4.30 12.70 -22.23
CA ARG A 709 -4.85 14.05 -22.14
C ARG A 709 -4.45 14.73 -20.84
N ARG A 710 -4.25 16.04 -20.92
CA ARG A 710 -3.98 16.88 -19.76
C ARG A 710 -5.23 17.07 -18.91
N CYS A 711 -5.06 17.04 -17.60
CA CYS A 711 -6.10 17.29 -16.60
C CYS A 711 -5.60 18.31 -15.59
N ILE A 712 -6.34 19.39 -15.45
CA ILE A 712 -6.20 20.38 -14.38
C ILE A 712 -7.25 20.02 -13.33
N LEU A 713 -6.79 19.84 -12.11
CA LEU A 713 -7.62 19.58 -10.95
C LEU A 713 -7.63 20.82 -10.08
N TRP A 714 -8.82 21.24 -9.70
CA TRP A 714 -9.01 22.37 -8.80
C TRP A 714 -9.47 21.85 -7.43
N ASN A 715 -8.79 22.29 -6.37
CA ASN A 715 -9.05 21.85 -5.01
C ASN A 715 -9.69 22.99 -4.19
N SER A 716 -10.86 22.73 -3.60
CA SER A 716 -11.62 23.70 -2.78
C SER A 716 -11.32 23.59 -1.29
N ALA A 717 -10.72 22.48 -0.86
CA ALA A 717 -10.69 22.12 0.55
C ALA A 717 -9.47 22.74 1.22
N HIS A 718 -9.59 23.99 1.68
CA HIS A 718 -8.72 24.43 2.77
C HIS A 718 -8.98 23.48 3.96
N PRO A 719 -7.97 22.77 4.49
CA PRO A 719 -8.13 21.96 5.69
C PRO A 719 -8.48 22.81 6.91
#